data_AF-A0A5B8L5G5-F1
#
_entry.id   AF-A0A5B8L5G5-F1
#
_cell.length_a   1.000
_cell.length_b   1.000
_cell.length_c   1.000
_cell.angle_alpha   90.00
_cell.angle_beta   90.00
_cell.angle_gamma   90.00
#
_symmetry.space_group_name_H-M   'P 1'
#
loop_
_entity.id
_entity.type
_entity.pdbx_description
1 polymer ?
#
loop_
_entity_poly.entity_id
_entity_poly.type
_entity_poly.pdbx_seq_one_letter_code
_entity_poly.pdbx_strand_id
1 'polypeptide(L)'
;MKKLAALATVSASALAMSATASFADYTLNILHINDWHSRIESINKYDSTCSAEDETEGKCFGGAARLVTAAAARRGALEGENVLFLNAGDNFQGSLYYTTYKGAVEAEFLNQMGTDAMAVGNHEFDDGEEGLATFLDAAKFPVLSANVAPDDASVLGDRVKAYAILDVGGEKVAIIGAVANDTAELSSPGEHVSFADDVETITAAVEEVTAQGVNKIIALTHVGYPRDLAAIAKIPGVDVVVGGHSNTFLSNTADGADGPYPTMVDNPDGHKVPVVQAASYSKYLGELKVVFDDAGVVTSATGEPMLLDASVTPDAGVLTRIAELGAPIEELKAKVVAETTAPIDGSRDSCRAGECEMGNLVSDAMLERVKNQGIQVAIQNGGGLRASIDQGEVTMGEVLSVLPFQNTLATFQLAGKDIVASLENGVSQIEDGGGRFAQVAGLRYSFDPSVAPNEGRIKSVEVNEGGNWVPIDPDKVYGVVSNNFMRNGGDGYALFKTNAQNAYDYGPGLEQVVADYLAEVGPYEPKIEGRVTKVEAAMDETEDKAMADEPAPAEEAAAAEEAAITTPELPAMSSTLTTEAPMLPADETADAAMAKEAEMKAAEEAKMAEEAAAKKAEEEKMAKEAEMKAAEEAKMAEEAAAKKAEEEKMAKEAEMKAEETAMAAEKPAGGEMAMEEQMHTIARGDSYWRLAAKFYGDPMMWPKLKAANPDYNPDFLPIGAMLKVPAAN
;
A
#
# COMPACT_ATOMS: atom_id res chain seq x y z
N MET A 1 -4.90 -65.27 54.03
CA MET A 1 -4.16 -65.16 52.75
C MET A 1 -5.08 -64.97 51.54
N LYS A 2 -5.82 -65.97 51.02
CA LYS A 2 -6.54 -65.85 49.72
C LYS A 2 -7.50 -64.65 49.53
N LYS A 3 -8.08 -64.05 50.58
CA LYS A 3 -8.95 -62.85 50.46
C LYS A 3 -8.20 -61.51 50.33
N LEU A 4 -6.90 -61.43 50.63
CA LEU A 4 -6.13 -60.18 50.53
C LEU A 4 -5.63 -59.92 49.11
N ALA A 5 -5.27 -60.97 48.36
CA ALA A 5 -4.80 -60.85 46.98
C ALA A 5 -5.87 -60.23 46.04
N ALA A 6 -7.15 -60.55 46.25
CA ALA A 6 -8.25 -60.08 45.41
C ALA A 6 -8.54 -58.56 45.56
N LEU A 7 -8.27 -57.97 46.72
CA LEU A 7 -8.39 -56.51 46.90
C LEU A 7 -7.24 -55.79 46.18
N ALA A 8 -6.01 -56.29 46.30
CA ALA A 8 -4.84 -55.70 45.66
C ALA A 8 -4.97 -55.63 44.12
N THR A 9 -5.53 -56.67 43.48
CA THR A 9 -5.77 -56.68 42.04
C THR A 9 -6.83 -55.66 41.59
N VAL A 10 -7.90 -55.46 42.38
CA VAL A 10 -8.94 -54.47 42.05
C VAL A 10 -8.41 -53.04 42.21
N SER A 11 -7.62 -52.76 43.26
CA SER A 11 -6.95 -51.47 43.43
C SER A 11 -5.95 -51.17 42.30
N ALA A 12 -5.20 -52.18 41.81
CA ALA A 12 -4.29 -52.00 40.68
C ALA A 12 -5.03 -51.68 39.37
N SER A 13 -6.16 -52.34 39.08
CA SER A 13 -6.99 -52.02 37.92
C SER A 13 -7.66 -50.64 38.01
N ALA A 14 -8.06 -50.21 39.21
CA ALA A 14 -8.58 -48.85 39.42
C ALA A 14 -7.49 -47.79 39.18
N LEU A 15 -6.25 -48.02 39.63
CA LEU A 15 -5.12 -47.12 39.34
C LEU A 15 -4.74 -47.11 37.85
N ALA A 16 -4.89 -48.22 37.13
CA ALA A 16 -4.66 -48.29 35.68
C ALA A 16 -5.74 -47.56 34.86
N MET A 17 -6.97 -47.45 35.38
CA MET A 17 -8.00 -46.53 34.86
C MET A 17 -7.89 -45.10 35.44
N SER A 18 -6.96 -44.90 36.39
CA SER A 18 -6.52 -43.57 36.85
C SER A 18 -5.26 -43.11 36.11
N ALA A 19 -5.08 -43.58 34.86
CA ALA A 19 -4.32 -42.80 33.91
C ALA A 19 -5.01 -41.44 33.82
N THR A 20 -4.36 -40.39 34.33
CA THR A 20 -4.74 -39.01 34.02
C THR A 20 -4.88 -38.93 32.51
N ALA A 21 -6.01 -38.42 32.03
CA ALA A 21 -6.10 -38.01 30.63
C ALA A 21 -4.89 -37.10 30.38
N SER A 22 -4.10 -37.43 29.36
CA SER A 22 -3.00 -36.57 28.96
C SER A 22 -3.62 -35.41 28.19
N PHE A 23 -4.22 -34.49 28.94
CA PHE A 23 -4.67 -33.18 28.48
C PHE A 23 -3.55 -32.61 27.62
N ALA A 24 -3.86 -32.33 26.36
CA ALA A 24 -2.89 -32.11 25.31
C ALA A 24 -3.30 -30.86 24.55
N ASP A 25 -2.60 -29.77 24.83
CA ASP A 25 -2.89 -28.44 24.32
C ASP A 25 -3.06 -28.46 22.78
N TYR A 26 -4.22 -28.04 22.30
CA TYR A 26 -4.51 -28.04 20.87
C TYR A 26 -3.82 -26.85 20.23
N THR A 27 -2.73 -27.11 19.50
CA THR A 27 -2.04 -26.10 18.70
C THR A 27 -2.71 -25.96 17.34
N LEU A 28 -2.93 -24.72 16.90
CA LEU A 28 -3.39 -24.36 15.56
C LEU A 28 -2.46 -23.28 14.99
N ASN A 29 -1.97 -23.47 13.77
CA ASN A 29 -1.24 -22.45 13.03
C ASN A 29 -2.17 -21.84 11.98
N ILE A 30 -2.31 -20.52 11.99
CA ILE A 30 -3.16 -19.75 11.07
C ILE A 30 -2.22 -18.97 10.16
N LEU A 31 -2.11 -19.40 8.90
CA LEU A 31 -1.60 -18.59 7.82
C LEU A 31 -2.72 -17.66 7.35
N HIS A 32 -2.44 -16.39 7.07
CA HIS A 32 -3.48 -15.49 6.56
C HIS A 32 -2.95 -14.35 5.68
N ILE A 33 -3.85 -13.86 4.84
CA ILE A 33 -3.70 -12.63 4.04
C ILE A 33 -5.01 -11.84 4.07
N ASN A 34 -4.90 -10.55 3.82
CA ASN A 34 -6.01 -9.60 3.73
C ASN A 34 -5.67 -8.53 2.68
N ASP A 35 -6.68 -7.88 2.11
CA ASP A 35 -6.51 -6.66 1.29
C ASP A 35 -5.53 -6.90 0.11
N TRP A 36 -5.72 -8.00 -0.61
CA TRP A 36 -4.82 -8.41 -1.70
C TRP A 36 -4.97 -7.51 -2.94
N HIS A 37 -6.15 -6.93 -3.18
CA HIS A 37 -6.44 -5.94 -4.24
C HIS A 37 -5.78 -6.27 -5.59
N SER A 38 -6.06 -7.48 -6.09
CA SER A 38 -5.60 -7.99 -7.39
C SER A 38 -4.10 -7.78 -7.66
N ARG A 39 -3.24 -7.82 -6.62
CA ARG A 39 -1.78 -7.82 -6.76
C ARG A 39 -1.29 -9.21 -7.20
N ILE A 40 -1.71 -9.59 -8.40
CA ILE A 40 -1.38 -10.85 -9.07
C ILE A 40 0.11 -10.89 -9.40
N GLU A 41 0.63 -9.79 -9.95
CA GLU A 41 2.06 -9.53 -10.13
C GLU A 41 2.71 -9.09 -8.81
N SER A 42 4.03 -9.18 -8.73
CA SER A 42 4.78 -8.63 -7.60
C SER A 42 4.70 -7.09 -7.60
N ILE A 43 4.86 -6.51 -6.40
CA ILE A 43 4.84 -5.07 -6.18
C ILE A 43 6.24 -4.53 -5.87
N ASN A 44 6.52 -3.29 -6.26
CA ASN A 44 7.71 -2.56 -5.83
C ASN A 44 7.52 -1.98 -4.41
N LYS A 45 8.52 -1.31 -3.85
CA LYS A 45 8.47 -0.73 -2.49
C LYS A 45 7.41 0.37 -2.26
N TYR A 46 6.79 0.89 -3.32
CA TYR A 46 5.66 1.83 -3.33
C TYR A 46 4.33 1.12 -3.67
N ASP A 47 4.27 -0.20 -3.49
CA ASP A 47 3.04 -1.04 -3.48
C ASP A 47 2.23 -1.07 -4.79
N SER A 48 2.87 -0.66 -5.88
CA SER A 48 2.43 -0.74 -7.28
C SER A 48 3.19 -1.85 -8.03
N THR A 49 2.67 -2.34 -9.16
CA THR A 49 3.28 -3.40 -9.99
C THR A 49 4.79 -3.16 -10.17
N CYS A 50 5.58 -4.21 -9.97
CA CYS A 50 7.02 -4.14 -10.02
C CYS A 50 7.56 -4.20 -11.46
N SER A 51 8.71 -3.56 -11.71
CA SER A 51 9.38 -3.65 -13.01
C SER A 51 10.23 -4.93 -13.10
N ALA A 52 10.48 -5.43 -14.32
CA ALA A 52 11.38 -6.56 -14.53
C ALA A 52 12.85 -6.23 -14.18
N GLU A 53 13.21 -4.94 -14.14
CA GLU A 53 14.52 -4.46 -13.67
C GLU A 53 14.59 -4.55 -12.14
N ASP A 54 13.61 -4.01 -11.43
CA ASP A 54 13.47 -4.13 -9.96
C ASP A 54 13.42 -5.60 -9.50
N GLU A 55 12.75 -6.48 -10.25
CA GLU A 55 12.65 -7.92 -9.95
C GLU A 55 13.99 -8.63 -10.16
N THR A 56 14.78 -8.20 -11.15
CA THR A 56 16.16 -8.67 -11.36
C THR A 56 17.11 -8.15 -10.27
N GLU A 57 16.86 -6.97 -9.72
CA GLU A 57 17.60 -6.38 -8.60
C GLU A 57 17.10 -6.80 -7.21
N GLY A 58 16.05 -7.64 -7.12
CA GLY A 58 15.50 -8.14 -5.86
C GLY A 58 14.73 -7.11 -5.03
N LYS A 59 14.19 -6.06 -5.68
CA LYS A 59 13.47 -4.94 -5.05
C LYS A 59 11.95 -5.13 -4.99
N CYS A 60 11.44 -6.29 -5.41
CA CYS A 60 10.02 -6.60 -5.45
C CYS A 60 9.56 -7.49 -4.28
N PHE A 61 8.28 -7.39 -3.97
CA PHE A 61 7.60 -8.07 -2.88
C PHE A 61 6.29 -8.71 -3.37
N GLY A 62 5.81 -9.75 -2.71
CA GLY A 62 4.49 -10.34 -2.95
C GLY A 62 4.27 -10.85 -4.38
N GLY A 63 3.02 -10.76 -4.82
CA GLY A 63 2.50 -11.38 -6.05
C GLY A 63 2.05 -12.82 -5.82
N ALA A 64 1.10 -13.30 -6.64
CA ALA A 64 0.53 -14.64 -6.56
C ALA A 64 1.62 -15.73 -6.56
N ALA A 65 2.67 -15.54 -7.38
CA ALA A 65 3.77 -16.49 -7.53
C ALA A 65 4.61 -16.64 -6.24
N ARG A 66 4.80 -15.58 -5.45
CA ARG A 66 5.46 -15.68 -4.13
C ARG A 66 4.52 -16.25 -3.08
N LEU A 67 3.26 -15.83 -3.07
CA LEU A 67 2.25 -16.34 -2.12
C LEU A 67 2.05 -17.85 -2.24
N VAL A 68 1.95 -18.40 -3.47
CA VAL A 68 1.81 -19.84 -3.69
C VAL A 68 3.04 -20.60 -3.18
N THR A 69 4.28 -20.14 -3.46
CA THR A 69 5.49 -20.74 -2.87
C THR A 69 5.48 -20.66 -1.35
N ALA A 70 5.17 -19.50 -0.78
CA ALA A 70 5.20 -19.27 0.66
C ALA A 70 4.17 -20.13 1.40
N ALA A 71 2.91 -20.15 0.95
CA ALA A 71 1.84 -20.96 1.52
C ALA A 71 2.19 -22.46 1.50
N ALA A 72 2.72 -22.96 0.37
CA ALA A 72 3.18 -24.34 0.25
C ALA A 72 4.38 -24.65 1.15
N ALA A 73 5.37 -23.74 1.23
CA ALA A 73 6.56 -23.90 2.06
C ALA A 73 6.24 -23.87 3.57
N ARG A 74 5.32 -23.00 4.01
CA ARG A 74 4.87 -22.95 5.41
C ARG A 74 4.05 -24.17 5.78
N ARG A 75 3.10 -24.62 4.94
CA ARG A 75 2.37 -25.89 5.14
C ARG A 75 3.31 -27.11 5.17
N GLY A 76 4.35 -27.13 4.34
CA GLY A 76 5.38 -28.19 4.38
C GLY A 76 6.29 -28.12 5.63
N ALA A 77 6.62 -26.92 6.11
CA ALA A 77 7.38 -26.74 7.35
C ALA A 77 6.59 -27.09 8.62
N LEU A 78 5.26 -27.14 8.52
CA LEU A 78 4.30 -27.49 9.56
C LEU A 78 3.66 -28.88 9.33
N GLU A 79 4.32 -29.76 8.55
CA GLU A 79 3.79 -31.11 8.25
C GLU A 79 3.57 -31.92 9.55
N GLY A 80 2.32 -32.29 9.81
CA GLY A 80 1.92 -33.01 11.02
C GLY A 80 1.43 -32.12 12.17
N GLU A 81 1.51 -30.79 12.03
CA GLU A 81 0.75 -29.84 12.85
C GLU A 81 -0.60 -29.50 12.20
N ASN A 82 -1.48 -28.82 12.96
CA ASN A 82 -2.73 -28.27 12.45
C ASN A 82 -2.45 -26.91 11.78
N VAL A 83 -2.92 -26.73 10.54
CA VAL A 83 -2.72 -25.51 9.76
C VAL A 83 -4.00 -25.12 9.05
N LEU A 84 -4.36 -23.84 9.11
CA LEU A 84 -5.35 -23.20 8.24
C LEU A 84 -4.68 -22.10 7.41
N PHE A 85 -5.17 -21.88 6.19
CA PHE A 85 -4.91 -20.67 5.39
C PHE A 85 -6.21 -19.89 5.22
N LEU A 86 -6.27 -18.70 5.80
CA LEU A 86 -7.46 -17.84 5.81
C LEU A 86 -7.25 -16.58 4.97
N ASN A 87 -8.32 -16.07 4.36
CA ASN A 87 -8.31 -14.81 3.61
C ASN A 87 -9.35 -13.86 4.20
N ALA A 88 -8.96 -12.65 4.62
CA ALA A 88 -9.87 -11.72 5.31
C ALA A 88 -10.52 -10.68 4.36
N GLY A 89 -10.72 -11.00 3.09
CA GLY A 89 -11.44 -10.17 2.11
C GLY A 89 -10.58 -9.16 1.32
N ASP A 90 -11.24 -8.47 0.40
CA ASP A 90 -10.70 -7.50 -0.57
C ASP A 90 -9.57 -8.08 -1.43
N ASN A 91 -9.94 -9.09 -2.22
CA ASN A 91 -9.11 -9.64 -3.29
C ASN A 91 -9.39 -8.90 -4.61
N PHE A 92 -10.59 -8.36 -4.75
CA PHE A 92 -11.05 -7.57 -5.89
C PHE A 92 -10.43 -6.16 -5.91
N GLN A 93 -10.63 -5.45 -7.02
CA GLN A 93 -10.14 -4.09 -7.30
C GLN A 93 -8.60 -3.97 -7.35
N GLY A 94 -8.08 -2.80 -7.74
CA GLY A 94 -6.68 -2.41 -7.56
C GLY A 94 -5.73 -2.74 -8.73
N SER A 95 -6.07 -3.66 -9.63
CA SER A 95 -5.26 -3.93 -10.82
C SER A 95 -6.08 -4.26 -12.07
N LEU A 96 -5.42 -4.15 -13.22
CA LEU A 96 -6.00 -4.50 -14.52
C LEU A 96 -6.37 -5.99 -14.64
N TYR A 97 -5.80 -6.87 -13.80
CA TYR A 97 -6.22 -8.27 -13.77
C TYR A 97 -7.67 -8.37 -13.30
N TYR A 98 -8.06 -7.67 -12.22
CA TYR A 98 -9.46 -7.59 -11.80
C TYR A 98 -10.34 -6.93 -12.87
N THR A 99 -9.92 -5.81 -13.45
CA THR A 99 -10.67 -5.11 -14.52
C THR A 99 -10.93 -6.01 -15.74
N THR A 100 -10.03 -6.94 -16.02
CA THR A 100 -10.09 -7.85 -17.19
C THR A 100 -10.79 -9.18 -16.88
N TYR A 101 -10.59 -9.73 -15.68
CA TYR A 101 -10.95 -11.10 -15.31
C TYR A 101 -11.99 -11.21 -14.19
N LYS A 102 -12.39 -10.11 -13.55
CA LYS A 102 -13.58 -10.00 -12.70
C LYS A 102 -13.66 -11.09 -11.61
N GLY A 103 -12.59 -11.23 -10.84
CA GLY A 103 -12.45 -12.20 -9.76
C GLY A 103 -11.99 -13.60 -10.19
N ALA A 104 -12.04 -13.94 -11.49
CA ALA A 104 -11.73 -15.31 -11.93
C ALA A 104 -10.26 -15.70 -11.72
N VAL A 105 -9.33 -14.74 -11.81
CA VAL A 105 -7.88 -14.97 -11.63
C VAL A 105 -7.51 -14.99 -10.14
N GLU A 106 -8.14 -14.11 -9.36
CA GLU A 106 -8.08 -14.08 -7.90
C GLU A 106 -8.52 -15.45 -7.34
N ALA A 107 -9.66 -15.97 -7.80
CA ALA A 107 -10.12 -17.32 -7.47
C ALA A 107 -9.15 -18.41 -7.97
N GLU A 108 -8.59 -18.29 -9.18
CA GLU A 108 -7.63 -19.27 -9.71
C GLU A 108 -6.40 -19.43 -8.80
N PHE A 109 -5.88 -18.33 -8.25
CA PHE A 109 -4.70 -18.35 -7.40
C PHE A 109 -4.98 -18.60 -5.91
N LEU A 110 -6.08 -18.10 -5.34
CA LEU A 110 -6.51 -18.47 -3.97
C LEU A 110 -6.78 -19.97 -3.83
N ASN A 111 -7.26 -20.60 -4.90
CA ASN A 111 -7.38 -22.05 -5.02
C ASN A 111 -6.03 -22.78 -5.08
N GLN A 112 -4.96 -22.14 -5.58
CA GLN A 112 -3.61 -22.72 -5.66
C GLN A 112 -2.80 -22.53 -4.37
N MET A 113 -3.01 -21.43 -3.65
CA MET A 113 -2.57 -21.26 -2.26
C MET A 113 -3.25 -22.29 -1.33
N GLY A 114 -4.44 -22.76 -1.74
CA GLY A 114 -5.23 -23.77 -1.04
C GLY A 114 -5.96 -23.19 0.17
N THR A 115 -6.51 -21.99 0.01
CA THR A 115 -7.31 -21.28 1.03
C THR A 115 -8.39 -22.19 1.61
N ASP A 116 -8.53 -22.21 2.94
CA ASP A 116 -9.50 -23.07 3.66
C ASP A 116 -10.82 -22.33 3.96
N ALA A 117 -10.78 -21.01 4.13
CA ALA A 117 -11.94 -20.13 4.18
C ALA A 117 -11.56 -18.68 3.83
N MET A 118 -12.53 -17.93 3.32
CA MET A 118 -12.40 -16.52 2.97
C MET A 118 -13.56 -15.72 3.61
N ALA A 119 -13.31 -14.52 4.11
CA ALA A 119 -14.35 -13.52 4.38
C ALA A 119 -14.65 -12.68 3.12
N VAL A 120 -15.90 -12.22 2.99
CA VAL A 120 -16.26 -11.20 2.00
C VAL A 120 -15.71 -9.85 2.45
N GLY A 121 -15.00 -9.14 1.57
CA GLY A 121 -14.64 -7.73 1.74
C GLY A 121 -15.62 -6.77 1.06
N ASN A 122 -15.40 -5.46 1.18
CA ASN A 122 -16.25 -4.47 0.50
C ASN A 122 -16.07 -4.49 -1.01
N HIS A 123 -14.82 -4.61 -1.51
CA HIS A 123 -14.54 -4.62 -2.95
C HIS A 123 -15.04 -5.87 -3.64
N GLU A 124 -15.35 -6.96 -2.91
CA GLU A 124 -16.03 -8.12 -3.48
C GLU A 124 -17.41 -7.76 -4.11
N PHE A 125 -17.97 -6.58 -3.82
CA PHE A 125 -19.21 -6.06 -4.40
C PHE A 125 -19.04 -4.97 -5.48
N ASP A 126 -17.82 -4.70 -5.97
CA ASP A 126 -17.55 -3.58 -6.90
C ASP A 126 -18.29 -3.71 -8.24
N ASP A 127 -18.38 -4.94 -8.78
CA ASP A 127 -19.17 -5.30 -9.96
C ASP A 127 -20.54 -5.88 -9.58
N GLY A 128 -21.07 -5.51 -8.42
CA GLY A 128 -22.36 -5.96 -7.90
C GLY A 128 -22.38 -7.42 -7.44
N GLU A 129 -23.58 -7.90 -7.13
CA GLU A 129 -23.77 -9.29 -6.69
C GLU A 129 -23.46 -10.31 -7.81
N GLU A 130 -23.60 -9.95 -9.08
CA GLU A 130 -23.16 -10.77 -10.21
C GLU A 130 -21.63 -10.93 -10.27
N GLY A 131 -20.87 -9.90 -9.87
CA GLY A 131 -19.41 -9.97 -9.74
C GLY A 131 -18.99 -10.99 -8.69
N LEU A 132 -19.54 -10.88 -7.48
CA LEU A 132 -19.30 -11.85 -6.41
C LEU A 132 -19.78 -13.27 -6.79
N ALA A 133 -20.97 -13.39 -7.40
CA ALA A 133 -21.50 -14.68 -7.88
C ALA A 133 -20.59 -15.37 -8.92
N THR A 134 -19.85 -14.60 -9.72
CA THR A 134 -18.87 -15.12 -10.70
C THR A 134 -17.62 -15.67 -10.00
N PHE A 135 -17.10 -15.00 -8.97
CA PHE A 135 -16.01 -15.53 -8.13
C PHE A 135 -16.45 -16.79 -7.36
N LEU A 136 -17.68 -16.79 -6.83
CA LEU A 136 -18.29 -17.92 -6.13
C LEU A 136 -18.54 -19.15 -7.03
N ASP A 137 -18.45 -19.04 -8.36
CA ASP A 137 -18.46 -20.20 -9.29
C ASP A 137 -17.07 -20.86 -9.38
N ALA A 138 -16.00 -20.12 -9.08
CA ALA A 138 -14.61 -20.55 -9.22
C ALA A 138 -13.94 -20.92 -7.89
N ALA A 139 -14.36 -20.33 -6.77
CA ALA A 139 -13.85 -20.63 -5.43
C ALA A 139 -14.14 -22.08 -5.00
N LYS A 140 -13.14 -22.76 -4.43
CA LYS A 140 -13.25 -24.16 -3.93
C LYS A 140 -13.32 -24.25 -2.40
N PHE A 141 -13.44 -23.10 -1.76
CA PHE A 141 -13.46 -22.89 -0.32
C PHE A 141 -14.72 -22.08 0.07
N PRO A 142 -15.21 -22.20 1.32
CA PRO A 142 -16.31 -21.37 1.81
C PRO A 142 -15.92 -19.89 1.81
N VAL A 143 -16.82 -19.06 1.27
CA VAL A 143 -16.76 -17.60 1.35
C VAL A 143 -17.82 -17.14 2.35
N LEU A 144 -17.42 -16.30 3.30
CA LEU A 144 -18.12 -16.12 4.57
C LEU A 144 -18.48 -14.67 4.85
N SER A 145 -19.72 -14.44 5.27
CA SER A 145 -20.15 -13.26 6.01
C SER A 145 -21.48 -13.53 6.71
N ALA A 146 -21.56 -13.21 8.00
CA ALA A 146 -22.76 -13.35 8.83
C ALA A 146 -23.71 -12.15 8.71
N ASN A 147 -23.20 -10.99 8.30
CA ASN A 147 -24.00 -9.78 8.14
C ASN A 147 -24.37 -9.44 6.69
N VAL A 148 -23.85 -10.16 5.68
CA VAL A 148 -24.40 -10.10 4.31
C VAL A 148 -25.77 -10.79 4.28
N ALA A 149 -26.81 -10.00 4.02
CA ALA A 149 -28.20 -10.41 4.01
C ALA A 149 -28.83 -10.19 2.61
N PRO A 150 -28.74 -11.18 1.71
CA PRO A 150 -29.42 -11.18 0.42
C PRO A 150 -30.92 -11.48 0.56
N ASP A 151 -31.75 -10.94 -0.35
CA ASP A 151 -33.19 -11.23 -0.43
C ASP A 151 -33.52 -12.41 -1.38
N ASP A 152 -34.82 -12.76 -1.49
CA ASP A 152 -35.33 -13.84 -2.36
C ASP A 152 -35.08 -13.65 -3.87
N ALA A 153 -34.63 -12.46 -4.31
CA ALA A 153 -34.35 -12.13 -5.71
C ALA A 153 -32.83 -12.03 -6.01
N SER A 154 -31.99 -11.92 -4.98
CA SER A 154 -30.52 -11.91 -5.10
C SER A 154 -29.97 -13.15 -5.82
N VAL A 155 -28.93 -12.97 -6.63
CA VAL A 155 -28.20 -14.06 -7.31
C VAL A 155 -27.21 -14.78 -6.40
N LEU A 156 -26.95 -14.26 -5.18
CA LEU A 156 -26.07 -14.88 -4.19
C LEU A 156 -26.75 -16.05 -3.46
N GLY A 157 -28.04 -15.97 -3.16
CA GLY A 157 -28.77 -17.01 -2.43
C GLY A 157 -28.06 -17.46 -1.14
N ASP A 158 -27.85 -18.77 -0.97
CA ASP A 158 -27.18 -19.38 0.19
C ASP A 158 -25.65 -19.60 0.01
N ARG A 159 -25.05 -18.93 -0.99
CA ARG A 159 -23.66 -19.17 -1.40
C ARG A 159 -22.64 -18.49 -0.50
N VAL A 160 -22.94 -17.27 -0.04
CA VAL A 160 -22.23 -16.60 1.06
C VAL A 160 -22.84 -17.13 2.37
N LYS A 161 -22.00 -17.56 3.31
CA LYS A 161 -22.47 -18.22 4.55
C LYS A 161 -22.02 -17.47 5.79
N ALA A 162 -22.84 -17.48 6.84
CA ALA A 162 -22.45 -16.87 8.11
C ALA A 162 -21.18 -17.50 8.69
N TYR A 163 -21.04 -18.82 8.58
CA TYR A 163 -19.90 -19.55 9.11
C TYR A 163 -19.59 -20.84 8.33
N ALA A 164 -18.40 -21.38 8.56
CA ALA A 164 -18.03 -22.76 8.25
C ALA A 164 -17.50 -23.45 9.53
N ILE A 165 -17.71 -24.76 9.65
CA ILE A 165 -17.08 -25.59 10.70
C ILE A 165 -16.16 -26.57 9.99
N LEU A 166 -14.87 -26.54 10.31
CA LEU A 166 -13.84 -27.41 9.74
C LEU A 166 -13.35 -28.41 10.79
N ASP A 167 -13.18 -29.68 10.39
CA ASP A 167 -12.54 -30.71 11.20
C ASP A 167 -11.02 -30.64 10.98
N VAL A 168 -10.28 -30.10 11.95
CA VAL A 168 -8.83 -29.85 11.87
C VAL A 168 -8.13 -30.60 13.00
N GLY A 169 -7.22 -31.51 12.68
CA GLY A 169 -6.54 -32.35 13.68
C GLY A 169 -7.43 -33.38 14.42
N GLY A 170 -8.73 -33.45 14.06
CA GLY A 170 -9.74 -34.21 14.80
C GLY A 170 -10.57 -33.34 15.76
N GLU A 171 -10.21 -32.07 15.94
CA GLU A 171 -11.00 -31.05 16.63
C GLU A 171 -11.87 -30.27 15.63
N LYS A 172 -12.91 -29.60 16.14
CA LYS A 172 -13.74 -28.70 15.34
C LYS A 172 -13.34 -27.25 15.57
N VAL A 173 -13.15 -26.52 14.48
CA VAL A 173 -12.93 -25.07 14.47
C VAL A 173 -14.05 -24.42 13.66
N ALA A 174 -14.77 -23.47 14.26
CA ALA A 174 -15.69 -22.62 13.55
C ALA A 174 -14.95 -21.38 13.03
N ILE A 175 -15.30 -20.96 11.82
CA ILE A 175 -14.84 -19.72 11.21
C ILE A 175 -16.11 -18.94 10.86
N ILE A 176 -16.29 -17.76 11.46
CA ILE A 176 -17.46 -16.89 11.27
C ILE A 176 -17.00 -15.67 10.47
N GLY A 177 -17.67 -15.38 9.36
CA GLY A 177 -17.34 -14.24 8.51
C GLY A 177 -18.05 -12.96 8.95
N ALA A 178 -17.49 -11.79 8.66
CA ALA A 178 -18.24 -10.53 8.57
C ALA A 178 -17.54 -9.52 7.67
N VAL A 179 -18.30 -8.54 7.17
CA VAL A 179 -17.84 -7.43 6.33
C VAL A 179 -18.31 -6.10 6.93
N ALA A 180 -17.66 -4.98 6.59
CA ALA A 180 -17.99 -3.67 7.15
C ALA A 180 -19.46 -3.30 6.94
N ASN A 181 -20.16 -2.88 8.02
CA ASN A 181 -21.60 -2.58 7.98
C ASN A 181 -21.99 -1.51 6.94
N ASP A 182 -21.05 -0.63 6.59
CA ASP A 182 -21.16 0.46 5.62
C ASP A 182 -20.82 0.05 4.17
N THR A 183 -20.66 -1.24 3.86
CA THR A 183 -20.34 -1.74 2.51
C THR A 183 -21.27 -1.23 1.39
N ALA A 184 -22.54 -0.92 1.70
CA ALA A 184 -23.48 -0.30 0.75
C ALA A 184 -23.18 1.19 0.42
N GLU A 185 -22.31 1.84 1.20
CA GLU A 185 -21.72 3.15 0.91
C GLU A 185 -20.30 3.01 0.32
N LEU A 186 -19.57 1.94 0.69
CA LEU A 186 -18.19 1.66 0.25
C LEU A 186 -18.09 1.01 -1.15
N SER A 187 -19.13 0.35 -1.65
CA SER A 187 -19.10 -0.39 -2.93
C SER A 187 -20.49 -0.44 -3.61
N SER A 188 -20.72 -1.36 -4.54
CA SER A 188 -21.92 -1.38 -5.41
C SER A 188 -22.82 -2.63 -5.28
N PRO A 189 -23.18 -3.11 -4.07
CA PRO A 189 -23.79 -4.43 -3.82
C PRO A 189 -25.19 -4.69 -4.43
N GLY A 190 -25.84 -3.69 -5.02
CA GLY A 190 -27.17 -3.81 -5.64
C GLY A 190 -28.34 -3.53 -4.66
N GLU A 191 -29.58 -3.62 -5.15
CA GLU A 191 -30.79 -3.37 -4.34
C GLU A 191 -31.29 -4.60 -3.56
N HIS A 192 -30.76 -5.79 -3.86
CA HIS A 192 -31.15 -7.08 -3.29
C HIS A 192 -30.21 -7.60 -2.19
N VAL A 193 -29.12 -6.89 -1.89
CA VAL A 193 -28.16 -7.25 -0.83
C VAL A 193 -28.11 -6.14 0.20
N SER A 194 -28.26 -6.51 1.47
CA SER A 194 -28.22 -5.61 2.62
C SER A 194 -27.20 -6.05 3.65
N PHE A 195 -26.80 -5.15 4.54
CA PHE A 195 -25.77 -5.39 5.55
C PHE A 195 -26.37 -5.19 6.94
N ALA A 196 -26.39 -6.26 7.73
CA ALA A 196 -26.79 -6.24 9.13
C ALA A 196 -25.63 -5.74 10.02
N ASP A 197 -25.87 -5.66 11.33
CA ASP A 197 -24.79 -5.41 12.28
C ASP A 197 -23.90 -6.66 12.46
N ASP A 198 -22.60 -6.50 12.23
CA ASP A 198 -21.59 -7.55 12.43
C ASP A 198 -21.59 -8.09 13.87
N VAL A 199 -21.72 -7.26 14.91
CA VAL A 199 -21.72 -7.71 16.32
C VAL A 199 -22.95 -8.55 16.62
N GLU A 200 -24.15 -8.12 16.22
CA GLU A 200 -25.38 -8.91 16.42
C GLU A 200 -25.33 -10.26 15.69
N THR A 201 -24.89 -10.27 14.43
CA THR A 201 -24.88 -11.48 13.60
C THR A 201 -23.74 -12.45 13.92
N ILE A 202 -22.53 -11.97 14.24
CA ILE A 202 -21.45 -12.82 14.75
C ILE A 202 -21.88 -13.42 16.10
N THR A 203 -22.49 -12.65 17.00
CA THR A 203 -22.97 -13.19 18.30
C THR A 203 -23.97 -14.33 18.09
N ALA A 204 -24.94 -14.16 17.17
CA ALA A 204 -25.90 -15.21 16.84
C ALA A 204 -25.22 -16.46 16.24
N ALA A 205 -24.24 -16.29 15.36
CA ALA A 205 -23.47 -17.40 14.79
C ALA A 205 -22.61 -18.12 15.85
N VAL A 206 -22.01 -17.39 16.80
CA VAL A 206 -21.27 -17.96 17.95
C VAL A 206 -22.20 -18.82 18.80
N GLU A 207 -23.39 -18.32 19.15
CA GLU A 207 -24.39 -19.10 19.90
C GLU A 207 -24.79 -20.39 19.15
N GLU A 208 -24.97 -20.32 17.82
CA GLU A 208 -25.36 -21.48 17.01
C GLU A 208 -24.26 -22.55 16.91
N VAL A 209 -22.99 -22.18 16.70
CA VAL A 209 -21.89 -23.18 16.63
C VAL A 209 -21.52 -23.71 18.01
N THR A 210 -21.65 -22.90 19.07
CA THR A 210 -21.48 -23.35 20.45
C THR A 210 -22.58 -24.34 20.85
N ALA A 211 -23.81 -24.11 20.43
CA ALA A 211 -24.92 -25.08 20.63
C ALA A 211 -24.71 -26.41 19.87
N GLN A 212 -23.89 -26.43 18.81
CA GLN A 212 -23.44 -27.64 18.13
C GLN A 212 -22.24 -28.33 18.82
N GLY A 213 -21.70 -27.75 19.89
CA GLY A 213 -20.58 -28.28 20.65
C GLY A 213 -19.20 -27.92 20.09
N VAL A 214 -19.10 -26.87 19.27
CA VAL A 214 -17.81 -26.28 18.87
C VAL A 214 -17.34 -25.32 19.97
N ASN A 215 -16.04 -25.34 20.30
CA ASN A 215 -15.42 -24.51 21.33
C ASN A 215 -14.12 -23.84 20.88
N LYS A 216 -13.94 -23.65 19.57
CA LYS A 216 -12.78 -22.98 18.97
C LYS A 216 -13.31 -22.13 17.82
N ILE A 217 -13.39 -20.83 17.99
CA ILE A 217 -14.13 -19.92 17.11
C ILE A 217 -13.23 -18.77 16.66
N ILE A 218 -13.02 -18.70 15.34
CA ILE A 218 -12.29 -17.64 14.66
C ILE A 218 -13.31 -16.69 14.03
N ALA A 219 -13.26 -15.41 14.38
CA ALA A 219 -13.87 -14.36 13.57
C ALA A 219 -12.90 -14.00 12.43
N LEU A 220 -13.32 -14.17 11.19
CA LEU A 220 -12.58 -13.80 9.98
C LEU A 220 -13.30 -12.59 9.37
N THR A 221 -12.72 -11.41 9.48
CA THR A 221 -13.48 -10.15 9.39
C THR A 221 -12.86 -9.15 8.42
N HIS A 222 -13.71 -8.49 7.63
CA HIS A 222 -13.33 -7.36 6.80
C HIS A 222 -14.02 -6.08 7.31
N VAL A 223 -13.74 -5.71 8.56
CA VAL A 223 -14.44 -4.62 9.29
C VAL A 223 -13.51 -3.53 9.82
N GLY A 224 -12.19 -3.69 9.61
CA GLY A 224 -11.15 -2.77 10.08
C GLY A 224 -10.67 -3.04 11.50
N TYR A 225 -9.35 -3.05 11.68
CA TYR A 225 -8.65 -3.28 12.94
C TYR A 225 -9.19 -2.46 14.13
N PRO A 226 -9.54 -1.16 14.00
CA PRO A 226 -10.15 -0.42 15.10
C PRO A 226 -11.48 -1.03 15.58
N ARG A 227 -12.29 -1.61 14.67
CA ARG A 227 -13.56 -2.28 14.99
C ARG A 227 -13.34 -3.70 15.50
N ASP A 228 -12.36 -4.43 14.96
CA ASP A 228 -11.89 -5.71 15.49
C ASP A 228 -11.52 -5.59 16.99
N LEU A 229 -10.69 -4.58 17.33
CA LEU A 229 -10.29 -4.27 18.71
C LEU A 229 -11.43 -3.70 19.57
N ALA A 230 -12.29 -2.85 18.99
CA ALA A 230 -13.32 -2.15 19.75
C ALA A 230 -14.50 -3.07 20.11
N ALA A 231 -14.89 -3.97 19.21
CA ALA A 231 -16.12 -4.76 19.31
C ALA A 231 -15.89 -6.26 19.11
N ILE A 232 -15.35 -6.70 17.97
CA ILE A 232 -15.37 -8.12 17.57
C ILE A 232 -14.65 -9.02 18.57
N ALA A 233 -13.44 -8.66 19.00
CA ALA A 233 -12.65 -9.40 19.97
C ALA A 233 -13.24 -9.42 21.41
N LYS A 234 -14.39 -8.76 21.62
CA LYS A 234 -15.14 -8.70 22.89
C LYS A 234 -16.52 -9.37 22.80
N ILE A 235 -16.83 -10.00 21.67
CA ILE A 235 -18.00 -10.88 21.57
C ILE A 235 -17.71 -12.13 22.43
N PRO A 236 -18.57 -12.50 23.39
CA PRO A 236 -18.42 -13.72 24.17
C PRO A 236 -18.28 -14.93 23.26
N GLY A 237 -17.36 -15.84 23.59
CA GLY A 237 -17.07 -17.03 22.78
C GLY A 237 -16.30 -16.83 21.45
N VAL A 238 -15.87 -15.61 21.09
CA VAL A 238 -14.88 -15.44 20.00
C VAL A 238 -13.47 -15.60 20.56
N ASP A 239 -12.71 -16.58 20.06
CA ASP A 239 -11.38 -16.92 20.59
C ASP A 239 -10.23 -16.21 19.84
N VAL A 240 -10.40 -15.93 18.55
CA VAL A 240 -9.37 -15.34 17.66
C VAL A 240 -10.05 -14.40 16.66
N VAL A 241 -9.42 -13.27 16.32
CA VAL A 241 -9.85 -12.40 15.20
C VAL A 241 -8.74 -12.29 14.15
N VAL A 242 -9.09 -12.55 12.88
CA VAL A 242 -8.23 -12.39 11.70
C VAL A 242 -8.89 -11.36 10.79
N GLY A 243 -8.33 -10.16 10.75
CA GLY A 243 -8.97 -8.98 10.15
C GLY A 243 -8.38 -8.52 8.82
N GLY A 244 -9.11 -7.65 8.14
CA GLY A 244 -8.66 -6.86 6.97
C GLY A 244 -9.21 -5.43 6.97
N HIS A 245 -9.41 -4.86 5.77
CA HIS A 245 -9.94 -3.53 5.46
C HIS A 245 -8.97 -2.39 5.77
N SER A 246 -8.52 -2.27 7.01
CA SER A 246 -7.70 -1.14 7.45
C SER A 246 -6.21 -1.26 7.08
N ASN A 247 -5.84 -2.17 6.17
CA ASN A 247 -4.49 -2.35 5.63
C ASN A 247 -3.37 -2.42 6.70
N THR A 248 -3.68 -2.89 7.91
CA THR A 248 -2.91 -2.55 9.12
C THR A 248 -1.66 -3.44 9.27
N PHE A 249 -0.50 -2.82 9.46
CA PHE A 249 0.76 -3.55 9.60
C PHE A 249 1.09 -3.79 11.08
N LEU A 250 0.84 -5.01 11.55
CA LEU A 250 1.18 -5.43 12.91
C LEU A 250 2.48 -6.24 12.94
N SER A 251 3.40 -5.93 13.85
CA SER A 251 4.70 -6.60 13.96
C SER A 251 5.28 -6.48 15.37
N ASN A 252 6.08 -7.46 15.80
CA ASN A 252 6.86 -7.37 17.03
C ASN A 252 8.32 -6.93 16.80
N THR A 253 8.71 -6.73 15.54
CA THR A 253 10.12 -6.60 15.13
C THR A 253 10.42 -5.45 14.16
N ALA A 254 9.41 -4.95 13.43
CA ALA A 254 9.57 -3.86 12.48
C ALA A 254 9.31 -2.48 13.12
N ASP A 255 10.25 -1.56 12.93
CA ASP A 255 10.04 -0.15 13.27
C ASP A 255 8.90 0.45 12.43
N GLY A 256 7.97 1.15 13.08
CA GLY A 256 6.85 1.82 12.42
C GLY A 256 5.60 0.96 12.16
N ALA A 257 5.53 -0.25 12.72
CA ALA A 257 4.27 -1.02 12.77
C ALA A 257 3.19 -0.33 13.60
N ASP A 258 1.92 -0.50 13.22
CA ASP A 258 0.75 0.10 13.87
C ASP A 258 0.43 -0.55 15.24
N GLY A 259 0.98 -1.74 15.52
CA GLY A 259 0.81 -2.46 16.78
C GLY A 259 1.53 -3.81 16.82
N PRO A 260 1.55 -4.50 17.98
CA PRO A 260 2.17 -5.83 18.12
C PRO A 260 1.35 -6.94 17.46
N TYR A 261 2.00 -8.07 17.17
CA TYR A 261 1.39 -9.21 16.49
C TYR A 261 1.45 -10.48 17.38
N PRO A 262 0.32 -11.06 17.81
CA PRO A 262 -1.03 -10.50 17.78
C PRO A 262 -1.17 -9.35 18.79
N THR A 263 -2.18 -8.50 18.59
CA THR A 263 -2.64 -7.59 19.65
C THR A 263 -3.67 -8.31 20.53
N MET A 264 -3.42 -8.37 21.84
CA MET A 264 -4.17 -9.22 22.78
C MET A 264 -5.26 -8.44 23.54
N VAL A 265 -6.50 -8.51 23.07
CA VAL A 265 -7.68 -7.83 23.65
C VAL A 265 -8.22 -8.61 24.85
N ASP A 266 -8.74 -7.92 25.87
CA ASP A 266 -9.47 -8.53 26.99
C ASP A 266 -10.95 -8.78 26.61
N ASN A 267 -11.38 -10.03 26.65
CA ASN A 267 -12.76 -10.45 26.35
C ASN A 267 -13.61 -10.50 27.64
N PRO A 268 -14.93 -10.15 27.60
CA PRO A 268 -15.83 -10.25 28.75
C PRO A 268 -15.87 -11.61 29.46
N ASP A 269 -15.60 -12.72 28.76
CA ASP A 269 -15.54 -14.07 29.34
C ASP A 269 -14.28 -14.33 30.18
N GLY A 270 -13.37 -13.35 30.31
CA GLY A 270 -12.23 -13.38 31.22
C GLY A 270 -10.96 -14.02 30.66
N HIS A 271 -10.91 -14.25 29.36
CA HIS A 271 -9.70 -14.65 28.61
C HIS A 271 -9.22 -13.51 27.70
N LYS A 272 -8.13 -13.74 26.95
CA LYS A 272 -7.59 -12.78 25.98
C LYS A 272 -7.67 -13.30 24.55
N VAL A 273 -8.11 -12.45 23.64
CA VAL A 273 -8.30 -12.75 22.22
C VAL A 273 -7.16 -12.12 21.40
N PRO A 274 -6.36 -12.91 20.67
CA PRO A 274 -5.45 -12.38 19.66
C PRO A 274 -6.20 -11.79 18.45
N VAL A 275 -5.82 -10.58 18.06
CA VAL A 275 -6.25 -9.90 16.83
C VAL A 275 -5.04 -9.74 15.91
N VAL A 276 -5.19 -10.09 14.63
CA VAL A 276 -4.12 -10.00 13.60
C VAL A 276 -4.62 -9.41 12.27
N GLN A 277 -3.73 -8.70 11.59
CA GLN A 277 -3.78 -8.31 10.17
C GLN A 277 -2.35 -8.44 9.59
N ALA A 278 -2.20 -8.48 8.26
CA ALA A 278 -0.93 -8.73 7.56
C ALA A 278 -0.54 -7.60 6.58
N ALA A 279 -0.82 -6.35 6.95
CA ALA A 279 -0.77 -5.18 6.05
C ALA A 279 -1.73 -5.34 4.87
N SER A 280 -1.23 -5.47 3.64
CA SER A 280 -2.02 -5.63 2.42
C SER A 280 -1.15 -6.01 1.20
N TYR A 281 -1.76 -6.04 0.01
CA TYR A 281 -1.09 -6.13 -1.30
C TYR A 281 -0.19 -7.38 -1.49
N SER A 282 -0.43 -8.45 -0.73
CA SER A 282 0.44 -9.63 -0.62
C SER A 282 1.89 -9.37 -0.20
N LYS A 283 2.18 -8.19 0.37
CA LYS A 283 3.53 -7.81 0.80
C LYS A 283 4.06 -8.72 1.91
N TYR A 284 3.15 -9.21 2.75
CA TYR A 284 3.41 -10.18 3.80
C TYR A 284 2.46 -11.39 3.71
N LEU A 285 2.89 -12.52 4.26
CA LEU A 285 2.04 -13.64 4.66
C LEU A 285 1.98 -13.66 6.19
N GLY A 286 0.81 -13.42 6.78
CA GLY A 286 0.62 -13.53 8.22
C GLY A 286 0.77 -14.98 8.69
N GLU A 287 1.48 -15.23 9.79
CA GLU A 287 1.49 -16.53 10.47
C GLU A 287 1.27 -16.34 11.97
N LEU A 288 0.21 -16.94 12.51
CA LEU A 288 -0.13 -16.92 13.94
C LEU A 288 -0.24 -18.34 14.49
N LYS A 289 0.58 -18.70 15.47
CA LYS A 289 0.44 -19.93 16.25
C LYS A 289 -0.42 -19.65 17.48
N VAL A 290 -1.55 -20.35 17.61
CA VAL A 290 -2.48 -20.27 18.73
C VAL A 290 -2.50 -21.62 19.46
N VAL A 291 -2.53 -21.59 20.79
CA VAL A 291 -2.59 -22.78 21.64
C VAL A 291 -3.82 -22.70 22.53
N PHE A 292 -4.68 -23.72 22.44
CA PHE A 292 -5.95 -23.85 23.14
C PHE A 292 -5.88 -24.94 24.22
N ASP A 293 -6.58 -24.77 25.34
CA ASP A 293 -6.81 -25.85 26.31
C ASP A 293 -7.98 -26.78 25.91
N ASP A 294 -8.24 -27.84 26.71
CA ASP A 294 -9.35 -28.77 26.44
C ASP A 294 -10.74 -28.09 26.50
N ALA A 295 -10.87 -26.97 27.23
CA ALA A 295 -12.11 -26.21 27.31
C ALA A 295 -12.34 -25.34 26.07
N GLY A 296 -11.29 -25.09 25.28
CA GLY A 296 -11.33 -24.26 24.08
C GLY A 296 -10.74 -22.86 24.28
N VAL A 297 -10.15 -22.57 25.44
CA VAL A 297 -9.65 -21.22 25.76
C VAL A 297 -8.23 -21.03 25.25
N VAL A 298 -7.95 -19.90 24.61
CA VAL A 298 -6.58 -19.53 24.19
C VAL A 298 -5.68 -19.33 25.40
N THR A 299 -4.65 -20.16 25.51
CA THR A 299 -3.62 -20.10 26.58
C THR A 299 -2.38 -19.33 26.14
N SER A 300 -2.05 -19.34 24.84
CA SER A 300 -1.03 -18.48 24.24
C SER A 300 -1.27 -18.27 22.75
N ALA A 301 -0.81 -17.13 22.24
CA ALA A 301 -0.84 -16.80 20.82
C ALA A 301 0.43 -16.01 20.46
N THR A 302 1.15 -16.43 19.42
CA THR A 302 2.46 -15.88 19.02
C THR A 302 2.67 -16.03 17.52
N GLY A 303 3.28 -15.04 16.86
CA GLY A 303 3.60 -15.13 15.44
C GLY A 303 4.23 -13.84 14.91
N GLU A 304 4.34 -13.73 13.59
CA GLU A 304 4.91 -12.56 12.90
C GLU A 304 4.51 -12.63 11.41
N PRO A 305 4.23 -11.51 10.70
CA PRO A 305 4.05 -11.54 9.26
C PRO A 305 5.38 -11.73 8.52
N MET A 306 5.43 -12.72 7.63
CA MET A 306 6.59 -13.00 6.77
C MET A 306 6.59 -12.08 5.56
N LEU A 307 7.59 -11.19 5.45
CA LEU A 307 7.81 -10.37 4.25
C LEU A 307 8.10 -11.29 3.05
N LEU A 308 7.37 -11.10 1.94
CA LEU A 308 7.51 -11.91 0.74
C LEU A 308 8.45 -11.25 -0.28
N ASP A 309 9.73 -11.09 0.07
CA ASP A 309 10.74 -10.42 -0.76
C ASP A 309 11.47 -11.37 -1.74
N ALA A 310 12.65 -10.97 -2.22
CA ALA A 310 13.52 -11.78 -3.09
C ALA A 310 14.06 -13.08 -2.45
N SER A 311 13.91 -13.29 -1.13
CA SER A 311 14.22 -14.57 -0.48
C SER A 311 13.17 -15.66 -0.78
N VAL A 312 11.97 -15.27 -1.20
CA VAL A 312 10.89 -16.18 -1.61
C VAL A 312 10.93 -16.36 -3.13
N THR A 313 11.47 -17.49 -3.59
CA THR A 313 11.46 -17.85 -5.02
C THR A 313 10.02 -17.92 -5.55
N PRO A 314 9.62 -17.12 -6.55
CA PRO A 314 8.27 -17.19 -7.10
C PRO A 314 8.04 -18.51 -7.87
N ASP A 315 6.85 -19.09 -7.79
CA ASP A 315 6.53 -20.31 -8.54
C ASP A 315 6.55 -20.08 -10.06
N ALA A 316 7.31 -20.88 -10.79
CA ALA A 316 7.53 -20.73 -12.22
C ALA A 316 6.31 -21.10 -13.08
N GLY A 317 5.42 -21.96 -12.58
CA GLY A 317 4.14 -22.26 -13.22
C GLY A 317 3.18 -21.08 -13.08
N VAL A 318 3.10 -20.49 -11.89
CA VAL A 318 2.33 -19.26 -11.63
C VAL A 318 2.88 -18.09 -12.45
N LEU A 319 4.20 -17.86 -12.50
CA LEU A 319 4.79 -16.81 -13.36
C LEU A 319 4.44 -17.01 -14.84
N THR A 320 4.48 -18.26 -15.34
CA THR A 320 4.06 -18.57 -16.72
C THR A 320 2.58 -18.23 -16.92
N ARG A 321 1.74 -18.57 -15.95
CA ARG A 321 0.29 -18.30 -15.98
C ARG A 321 -0.04 -16.81 -15.92
N ILE A 322 0.69 -16.04 -15.11
CA ILE A 322 0.59 -14.58 -15.06
C ILE A 322 0.94 -13.99 -16.43
N ALA A 323 2.02 -14.43 -17.08
CA ALA A 323 2.38 -13.94 -18.42
C ALA A 323 1.34 -14.28 -19.51
N GLU A 324 0.65 -15.42 -19.41
CA GLU A 324 -0.51 -15.73 -20.28
C GLU A 324 -1.68 -14.77 -20.07
N LEU A 325 -1.95 -14.41 -18.81
CA LEU A 325 -3.04 -13.51 -18.39
C LEU A 325 -2.70 -12.02 -18.63
N GLY A 326 -1.42 -11.65 -18.64
CA GLY A 326 -0.96 -10.31 -18.96
C GLY A 326 -1.10 -9.95 -20.45
N ALA A 327 -1.07 -10.92 -21.36
CA ALA A 327 -1.08 -10.63 -22.80
C ALA A 327 -2.35 -9.89 -23.29
N PRO A 328 -3.59 -10.26 -22.88
CA PRO A 328 -4.78 -9.45 -23.18
C PRO A 328 -4.80 -8.10 -22.45
N ILE A 329 -4.11 -7.97 -21.31
CA ILE A 329 -3.98 -6.71 -20.58
C ILE A 329 -3.10 -5.72 -21.36
N GLU A 330 -2.06 -6.18 -22.05
CA GLU A 330 -1.29 -5.34 -22.99
C GLU A 330 -2.15 -4.88 -24.19
N GLU A 331 -3.05 -5.72 -24.71
CA GLU A 331 -4.03 -5.30 -25.72
C GLU A 331 -5.00 -4.23 -25.18
N LEU A 332 -5.41 -4.32 -23.90
CA LEU A 332 -6.22 -3.31 -23.24
C LEU A 332 -5.44 -2.01 -22.96
N LYS A 333 -4.14 -2.08 -22.64
CA LYS A 333 -3.28 -0.88 -22.54
C LYS A 333 -3.18 -0.16 -23.89
N ALA A 334 -3.12 -0.90 -24.99
CA ALA A 334 -3.11 -0.34 -26.35
C ALA A 334 -4.48 0.22 -26.81
N LYS A 335 -5.55 0.07 -26.03
CA LYS A 335 -6.88 0.61 -26.36
C LYS A 335 -6.89 2.13 -26.20
N VAL A 336 -7.30 2.83 -27.26
CA VAL A 336 -7.64 4.26 -27.22
C VAL A 336 -8.87 4.48 -26.32
N VAL A 337 -8.75 5.38 -25.35
CA VAL A 337 -9.82 5.79 -24.42
C VAL A 337 -10.40 7.16 -24.77
N ALA A 338 -9.61 8.05 -25.37
CA ALA A 338 -10.02 9.41 -25.73
C ALA A 338 -9.15 10.00 -26.86
N GLU A 339 -9.37 11.27 -27.19
CA GLU A 339 -8.49 12.10 -28.02
C GLU A 339 -8.21 13.42 -27.28
N THR A 340 -7.00 13.98 -27.40
CA THR A 340 -6.64 15.30 -26.87
C THR A 340 -6.22 16.26 -27.98
N THR A 341 -6.75 17.48 -27.97
CA THR A 341 -6.56 18.47 -29.04
C THR A 341 -5.16 19.11 -29.05
N ALA A 342 -4.43 19.00 -27.95
CA ALA A 342 -3.04 19.40 -27.76
C ALA A 342 -2.32 18.40 -26.84
N PRO A 343 -0.97 18.43 -26.73
CA PRO A 343 -0.27 17.66 -25.70
C PRO A 343 -0.73 18.09 -24.29
N ILE A 344 -0.62 17.19 -23.32
CA ILE A 344 -0.98 17.43 -21.92
C ILE A 344 0.29 17.36 -21.09
N ASP A 345 0.82 18.50 -20.64
CA ASP A 345 2.04 18.51 -19.84
C ASP A 345 1.81 17.99 -18.40
N GLY A 346 2.46 16.85 -18.12
CA GLY A 346 2.57 16.22 -16.81
C GLY A 346 4.02 16.10 -16.33
N SER A 347 4.94 16.91 -16.87
CA SER A 347 6.36 16.86 -16.54
C SER A 347 6.67 17.27 -15.11
N ARG A 348 7.83 16.82 -14.58
CA ARG A 348 8.30 17.17 -13.23
C ARG A 348 8.40 18.69 -13.05
N ASP A 349 8.89 19.38 -14.07
CA ASP A 349 9.36 20.76 -13.97
C ASP A 349 8.21 21.77 -13.95
N SER A 350 7.04 21.42 -14.52
CA SER A 350 5.80 22.19 -14.36
C SER A 350 5.02 21.73 -13.13
N CYS A 351 4.62 20.46 -13.06
CA CYS A 351 3.67 19.96 -12.06
C CYS A 351 4.17 20.02 -10.60
N ARG A 352 5.46 20.33 -10.37
CA ARG A 352 6.05 20.47 -9.02
C ARG A 352 6.51 21.88 -8.67
N ALA A 353 6.26 22.85 -9.56
CA ALA A 353 6.63 24.25 -9.36
C ALA A 353 5.49 25.25 -9.68
N GLY A 354 4.42 24.82 -10.37
CA GLY A 354 3.26 25.63 -10.70
C GLY A 354 2.06 24.77 -11.10
N GLU A 355 0.98 25.44 -11.52
CA GLU A 355 -0.16 24.78 -12.18
C GLU A 355 0.32 24.06 -13.45
N CYS A 356 -0.13 22.82 -13.68
CA CYS A 356 0.15 22.08 -14.91
C CYS A 356 -1.13 21.46 -15.51
N GLU A 357 -1.12 21.21 -16.81
CA GLU A 357 -2.29 20.76 -17.57
C GLU A 357 -2.76 19.38 -17.10
N MET A 358 -1.82 18.46 -16.83
CA MET A 358 -2.11 17.16 -16.23
C MET A 358 -2.67 17.29 -14.80
N GLY A 359 -2.20 18.28 -14.05
CA GLY A 359 -2.68 18.59 -12.71
C GLY A 359 -4.15 19.01 -12.70
N ASN A 360 -4.52 19.86 -13.65
CA ASN A 360 -5.91 20.27 -13.86
C ASN A 360 -6.78 19.09 -14.34
N LEU A 361 -6.31 18.30 -15.31
CA LEU A 361 -7.02 17.11 -15.81
C LEU A 361 -7.35 16.12 -14.68
N VAL A 362 -6.33 15.68 -13.94
CA VAL A 362 -6.50 14.66 -12.90
C VAL A 362 -7.37 15.20 -11.76
N SER A 363 -7.16 16.46 -11.33
CA SER A 363 -7.97 17.07 -10.27
C SER A 363 -9.44 17.27 -10.68
N ASP A 364 -9.72 17.60 -11.96
CA ASP A 364 -11.08 17.72 -12.49
C ASP A 364 -11.78 16.36 -12.53
N ALA A 365 -11.11 15.32 -13.04
CA ALA A 365 -11.63 13.96 -13.06
C ALA A 365 -11.97 13.44 -11.65
N MET A 366 -11.07 13.69 -10.69
CA MET A 366 -11.28 13.36 -9.27
C MET A 366 -12.54 14.03 -8.71
N LEU A 367 -12.70 15.34 -8.91
CA LEU A 367 -13.82 16.10 -8.35
C LEU A 367 -15.15 15.75 -9.03
N GLU A 368 -15.15 15.61 -10.37
CA GLU A 368 -16.34 15.28 -11.16
C GLU A 368 -16.89 13.89 -10.80
N ARG A 369 -16.01 12.91 -10.53
CA ARG A 369 -16.39 11.55 -10.10
C ARG A 369 -17.11 11.50 -8.76
N VAL A 370 -16.96 12.51 -7.89
CA VAL A 370 -17.55 12.58 -6.55
C VAL A 370 -18.47 13.79 -6.32
N LYS A 371 -18.78 14.57 -7.36
CA LYS A 371 -19.59 15.80 -7.30
C LYS A 371 -20.93 15.67 -6.55
N ASN A 372 -21.52 14.47 -6.57
CA ASN A 372 -22.80 14.18 -5.92
C ASN A 372 -22.68 13.81 -4.42
N GLN A 373 -21.47 13.57 -3.91
CA GLN A 373 -21.21 13.15 -2.52
C GLN A 373 -21.01 14.32 -1.53
N GLY A 374 -21.17 15.57 -2.00
CA GLY A 374 -20.95 16.75 -1.15
C GLY A 374 -19.47 17.11 -0.93
N ILE A 375 -18.58 16.65 -1.82
CA ILE A 375 -17.18 17.09 -1.93
C ILE A 375 -17.11 18.41 -2.69
N GLN A 376 -16.23 19.34 -2.28
CA GLN A 376 -16.02 20.63 -2.95
C GLN A 376 -14.62 20.79 -3.55
N VAL A 377 -13.61 20.07 -3.06
CA VAL A 377 -12.19 20.33 -3.37
C VAL A 377 -11.49 19.03 -3.75
N ALA A 378 -10.71 19.05 -4.84
CA ALA A 378 -9.71 18.02 -5.13
C ALA A 378 -8.29 18.55 -4.86
N ILE A 379 -7.42 17.69 -4.31
CA ILE A 379 -5.99 17.96 -4.11
C ILE A 379 -5.17 16.75 -4.58
N GLN A 380 -4.29 16.96 -5.54
CA GLN A 380 -3.43 15.95 -6.18
C GLN A 380 -1.96 16.39 -6.13
N ASN A 381 -1.05 15.52 -5.66
CA ASN A 381 0.38 15.83 -5.61
C ASN A 381 1.03 15.68 -6.99
N GLY A 382 1.85 16.66 -7.40
CA GLY A 382 2.69 16.58 -8.60
C GLY A 382 3.73 15.44 -8.57
N GLY A 383 3.94 14.82 -7.40
CA GLY A 383 4.69 13.58 -7.21
C GLY A 383 4.02 12.35 -7.83
N GLY A 384 2.68 12.33 -7.81
CA GLY A 384 1.80 11.29 -8.35
C GLY A 384 1.64 11.33 -9.87
N LEU A 385 1.93 12.48 -10.51
CA LEU A 385 1.86 12.68 -11.96
C LEU A 385 3.23 12.36 -12.58
N ARG A 386 3.28 11.39 -13.49
CA ARG A 386 4.54 10.72 -13.90
C ARG A 386 4.93 10.84 -15.37
N ALA A 387 4.00 11.21 -16.24
CA ALA A 387 4.22 11.37 -17.67
C ALA A 387 3.38 12.54 -18.21
N SER A 388 3.80 13.07 -19.36
CA SER A 388 2.96 13.89 -20.23
C SER A 388 2.28 12.99 -21.28
N ILE A 389 1.18 13.45 -21.88
CA ILE A 389 0.50 12.75 -22.98
C ILE A 389 0.67 13.58 -24.26
N ASP A 390 0.93 12.95 -25.40
CA ASP A 390 1.11 13.63 -26.69
C ASP A 390 -0.24 14.06 -27.32
N GLN A 391 -0.19 14.88 -28.38
CA GLN A 391 -1.39 15.29 -29.11
C GLN A 391 -1.97 14.13 -29.94
N GLY A 392 -3.27 13.86 -29.83
CA GLY A 392 -3.99 12.88 -30.65
C GLY A 392 -4.75 11.84 -29.82
N GLU A 393 -4.78 10.60 -30.31
CA GLU A 393 -5.39 9.46 -29.62
C GLU A 393 -4.68 9.19 -28.28
N VAL A 394 -5.45 9.10 -27.19
CA VAL A 394 -4.95 8.80 -25.84
C VAL A 394 -5.30 7.36 -25.50
N THR A 395 -4.29 6.55 -25.17
CA THR A 395 -4.46 5.14 -24.80
C THR A 395 -4.57 4.92 -23.29
N MET A 396 -5.15 3.81 -22.86
CA MET A 396 -5.17 3.43 -21.44
C MET A 396 -3.75 3.25 -20.88
N GLY A 397 -2.82 2.75 -21.69
CA GLY A 397 -1.40 2.62 -21.36
C GLY A 397 -0.71 3.96 -21.07
N GLU A 398 -1.14 5.04 -21.72
CA GLU A 398 -0.67 6.40 -21.41
C GLU A 398 -1.27 6.93 -20.10
N VAL A 399 -2.57 6.73 -19.85
CA VAL A 399 -3.19 7.10 -18.56
C VAL A 399 -2.53 6.36 -17.40
N LEU A 400 -2.24 5.07 -17.57
CA LEU A 400 -1.44 4.25 -16.64
C LEU A 400 0.01 4.74 -16.50
N SER A 401 0.60 5.32 -17.55
CA SER A 401 1.95 5.91 -17.51
C SER A 401 1.98 7.25 -16.78
N VAL A 402 0.87 8.00 -16.77
CA VAL A 402 0.69 9.18 -15.91
C VAL A 402 0.51 8.77 -14.45
N LEU A 403 -0.26 7.71 -14.19
CA LEU A 403 -0.72 7.28 -12.87
C LEU A 403 -0.28 5.83 -12.48
N PRO A 404 1.01 5.47 -12.58
CA PRO A 404 1.49 4.09 -12.45
C PRO A 404 1.43 3.51 -11.04
N PHE A 405 1.05 4.31 -10.04
CA PHE A 405 1.03 3.89 -8.63
C PHE A 405 -0.22 3.10 -8.24
N GLN A 406 -1.22 2.97 -9.12
CA GLN A 406 -2.48 2.25 -8.85
C GLN A 406 -3.17 2.77 -7.57
N ASN A 407 -3.15 4.09 -7.40
CA ASN A 407 -3.76 4.79 -6.28
C ASN A 407 -5.29 4.75 -6.41
N THR A 408 -5.99 4.45 -5.32
CA THR A 408 -7.46 4.62 -5.24
C THR A 408 -7.83 6.08 -5.01
N LEU A 409 -9.03 6.45 -5.48
CA LEU A 409 -9.66 7.73 -5.18
C LEU A 409 -10.13 7.74 -3.72
N ALA A 410 -9.65 8.70 -2.91
CA ALA A 410 -9.98 8.78 -1.49
C ALA A 410 -10.77 10.07 -1.18
N THR A 411 -11.90 9.96 -0.48
CA THR A 411 -12.70 11.12 -0.03
C THR A 411 -12.67 11.23 1.49
N PHE A 412 -12.71 12.47 2.00
CA PHE A 412 -12.69 12.75 3.43
C PHE A 412 -13.18 14.18 3.71
N GLN A 413 -13.33 14.51 4.99
CA GLN A 413 -13.69 15.86 5.45
C GLN A 413 -12.54 16.47 6.26
N LEU A 414 -12.21 17.74 6.00
CA LEU A 414 -11.11 18.44 6.65
C LEU A 414 -11.48 19.90 6.95
N ALA A 415 -10.96 20.46 8.06
CA ALA A 415 -11.18 21.87 8.40
C ALA A 415 -10.38 22.79 7.47
N GLY A 416 -10.91 23.97 7.13
CA GLY A 416 -10.26 24.90 6.20
C GLY A 416 -8.85 25.32 6.60
N LYS A 417 -8.57 25.50 7.89
CA LYS A 417 -7.22 25.77 8.42
C LYS A 417 -6.22 24.63 8.15
N ASP A 418 -6.69 23.38 8.21
CA ASP A 418 -5.85 22.20 7.96
C ASP A 418 -5.64 21.99 6.45
N ILE A 419 -6.60 22.41 5.61
CA ILE A 419 -6.41 22.53 4.15
C ILE A 419 -5.32 23.58 3.85
N VAL A 420 -5.36 24.76 4.47
CA VAL A 420 -4.32 25.80 4.29
C VAL A 420 -2.94 25.29 4.75
N ALA A 421 -2.86 24.61 5.90
CA ALA A 421 -1.62 24.03 6.38
C ALA A 421 -1.07 22.90 5.47
N SER A 422 -1.94 22.09 4.87
CA SER A 422 -1.55 21.12 3.83
C SER A 422 -1.06 21.80 2.54
N LEU A 423 -1.59 22.97 2.18
CA LEU A 423 -1.09 23.76 1.05
C LEU A 423 0.28 24.42 1.35
N GLU A 424 0.52 24.90 2.58
CA GLU A 424 1.86 25.32 3.04
C GLU A 424 2.88 24.19 2.90
N ASN A 425 2.53 22.97 3.34
CA ASN A 425 3.36 21.78 3.08
C ASN A 425 3.59 21.60 1.58
N GLY A 426 2.55 21.69 0.75
CA GLY A 426 2.65 21.52 -0.69
C GLY A 426 3.65 22.46 -1.37
N VAL A 427 3.75 23.72 -0.92
CA VAL A 427 4.71 24.70 -1.44
C VAL A 427 6.06 24.70 -0.69
N SER A 428 6.30 23.77 0.23
CA SER A 428 7.48 23.77 1.11
C SER A 428 8.78 23.20 0.49
N GLN A 429 8.71 22.56 -0.68
CA GLN A 429 9.86 21.95 -1.38
C GLN A 429 9.86 22.18 -2.91
N ILE A 430 9.42 23.36 -3.34
CA ILE A 430 9.41 23.73 -4.78
C ILE A 430 10.84 23.76 -5.34
N GLU A 431 11.77 24.27 -4.54
CA GLU A 431 13.19 24.42 -4.86
C GLU A 431 13.90 23.08 -5.08
N ASP A 432 13.44 22.01 -4.42
CA ASP A 432 13.92 20.62 -4.60
C ASP A 432 13.17 19.89 -5.74
N GLY A 433 12.12 20.49 -6.31
CA GLY A 433 11.15 19.81 -7.18
C GLY A 433 10.45 18.64 -6.47
N GLY A 434 10.15 18.80 -5.18
CA GLY A 434 9.55 17.77 -4.33
C GLY A 434 8.16 17.33 -4.84
N GLY A 435 7.78 16.08 -4.58
CA GLY A 435 6.50 15.53 -5.06
C GLY A 435 5.28 16.27 -4.51
N ARG A 436 5.42 16.88 -3.34
CA ARG A 436 4.32 17.44 -2.54
C ARG A 436 3.53 18.59 -3.15
N PHE A 437 3.93 19.21 -4.26
CA PHE A 437 3.21 20.35 -4.84
C PHE A 437 1.73 20.03 -5.16
N ALA A 438 0.81 20.93 -4.77
CA ALA A 438 -0.63 20.71 -4.86
C ALA A 438 -1.20 21.20 -6.20
N GLN A 439 -1.56 20.26 -7.07
CA GLN A 439 -2.53 20.49 -8.15
C GLN A 439 -3.94 20.38 -7.55
N VAL A 440 -4.89 21.19 -8.04
CA VAL A 440 -6.19 21.38 -7.37
C VAL A 440 -7.37 21.55 -8.34
N ALA A 441 -8.57 21.18 -7.89
CA ALA A 441 -9.85 21.55 -8.51
C ALA A 441 -10.86 21.97 -7.43
N GLY A 442 -11.82 22.82 -7.77
CA GLY A 442 -12.79 23.38 -6.81
C GLY A 442 -12.21 24.36 -5.77
N LEU A 443 -10.89 24.42 -5.65
CA LEU A 443 -10.09 25.36 -4.87
C LEU A 443 -9.11 26.08 -5.81
N ARG A 444 -8.77 27.33 -5.48
CA ARG A 444 -7.62 28.05 -6.05
C ARG A 444 -6.80 28.70 -4.95
N TYR A 445 -5.49 28.85 -5.16
CA TYR A 445 -4.61 29.50 -4.20
C TYR A 445 -3.51 30.34 -4.86
N SER A 446 -2.90 31.22 -4.07
CA SER A 446 -1.68 31.94 -4.45
C SER A 446 -0.57 31.75 -3.44
N PHE A 447 0.68 31.78 -3.89
CA PHE A 447 1.85 31.57 -3.04
C PHE A 447 3.06 32.44 -3.44
N ASP A 448 3.86 32.78 -2.46
CA ASP A 448 5.10 33.55 -2.59
C ASP A 448 6.31 32.67 -2.19
N PRO A 449 7.13 32.21 -3.15
CA PRO A 449 8.31 31.40 -2.84
C PRO A 449 9.48 32.21 -2.27
N SER A 450 9.41 33.55 -2.20
CA SER A 450 10.45 34.34 -1.52
C SER A 450 10.36 34.27 0.01
N VAL A 451 9.18 33.90 0.55
CA VAL A 451 9.01 33.51 1.96
C VAL A 451 9.58 32.11 2.19
N ALA A 452 10.11 31.85 3.39
CA ALA A 452 10.68 30.54 3.72
C ALA A 452 9.58 29.44 3.87
N PRO A 453 9.93 28.15 3.65
CA PRO A 453 8.98 27.05 3.77
C PRO A 453 8.22 27.01 5.11
N ASN A 454 6.89 26.96 5.05
CA ASN A 454 5.97 26.98 6.20
C ASN A 454 5.94 28.29 7.04
N GLU A 455 6.57 29.37 6.57
CA GLU A 455 6.50 30.70 7.21
C GLU A 455 5.38 31.59 6.62
N GLY A 456 4.33 30.98 6.05
CA GLY A 456 3.25 31.69 5.38
C GLY A 456 3.55 31.96 3.90
N ARG A 457 3.96 30.93 3.16
CA ARG A 457 4.14 31.00 1.69
C ARG A 457 2.81 31.25 0.98
N ILE A 458 1.72 30.64 1.44
CA ILE A 458 0.36 30.80 0.90
C ILE A 458 -0.17 32.20 1.24
N LYS A 459 -0.67 32.92 0.23
CA LYS A 459 -1.14 34.31 0.34
C LYS A 459 -2.65 34.48 0.18
N SER A 460 -3.29 33.58 -0.56
CA SER A 460 -4.74 33.45 -0.61
C SER A 460 -5.14 32.01 -0.87
N VAL A 461 -6.30 31.61 -0.36
CA VAL A 461 -6.98 30.36 -0.69
C VAL A 461 -8.47 30.67 -0.83
N GLU A 462 -9.06 30.28 -1.95
CA GLU A 462 -10.48 30.47 -2.23
C GLU A 462 -11.10 29.14 -2.70
N VAL A 463 -12.31 28.86 -2.23
CA VAL A 463 -13.11 27.68 -2.60
C VAL A 463 -14.26 28.12 -3.50
N ASN A 464 -14.64 27.27 -4.45
CA ASN A 464 -15.77 27.51 -5.34
C ASN A 464 -17.09 27.09 -4.68
N GLU A 465 -17.87 28.05 -4.20
CA GLU A 465 -19.18 27.83 -3.61
C GLU A 465 -20.28 28.26 -4.59
N GLY A 466 -20.85 27.28 -5.29
CA GLY A 466 -21.96 27.47 -6.23
C GLY A 466 -21.64 28.32 -7.46
N GLY A 467 -20.39 28.27 -7.93
CA GLY A 467 -19.89 29.09 -9.04
C GLY A 467 -19.23 30.41 -8.60
N ASN A 468 -19.10 30.66 -7.31
CA ASN A 468 -18.49 31.87 -6.75
C ASN A 468 -17.22 31.49 -5.98
N TRP A 469 -16.11 32.15 -6.30
CA TRP A 469 -14.90 32.04 -5.48
C TRP A 469 -15.08 32.85 -4.19
N VAL A 470 -14.93 32.18 -3.06
CA VAL A 470 -14.99 32.78 -1.71
C VAL A 470 -13.74 32.42 -0.92
N PRO A 471 -13.18 33.33 -0.10
CA PRO A 471 -12.06 33.00 0.79
C PRO A 471 -12.39 31.80 1.68
N ILE A 472 -11.43 30.91 1.89
CA ILE A 472 -11.63 29.73 2.73
C ILE A 472 -11.91 30.13 4.19
N ASP A 473 -12.94 29.53 4.79
CA ASP A 473 -13.24 29.70 6.22
C ASP A 473 -12.39 28.69 7.02
N PRO A 474 -11.56 29.14 7.99
CA PRO A 474 -10.61 28.27 8.68
C PRO A 474 -11.27 27.23 9.60
N ASP A 475 -12.48 27.49 10.10
CA ASP A 475 -13.19 26.60 11.02
C ASP A 475 -14.35 25.83 10.36
N LYS A 476 -14.72 26.20 9.11
CA LYS A 476 -15.60 25.39 8.27
C LYS A 476 -14.92 24.07 7.88
N VAL A 477 -15.71 23.00 7.89
CA VAL A 477 -15.32 21.69 7.36
C VAL A 477 -15.74 21.61 5.88
N TYR A 478 -14.82 21.16 5.03
CA TYR A 478 -15.02 20.95 3.60
C TYR A 478 -14.83 19.47 3.26
N GLY A 479 -15.58 18.98 2.27
CA GLY A 479 -15.35 17.68 1.66
C GLY A 479 -14.21 17.78 0.64
N VAL A 480 -13.20 16.93 0.81
CA VAL A 480 -11.98 16.86 0.01
C VAL A 480 -11.88 15.49 -0.66
N VAL A 481 -11.43 15.46 -1.91
CA VAL A 481 -10.98 14.26 -2.61
C VAL A 481 -9.48 14.34 -2.91
N SER A 482 -8.79 13.23 -2.71
CA SER A 482 -7.36 13.08 -2.98
C SER A 482 -7.06 11.67 -3.48
N ASN A 483 -5.79 11.33 -3.64
CA ASN A 483 -5.37 9.93 -3.79
C ASN A 483 -5.07 9.31 -2.41
N ASN A 484 -5.24 8.00 -2.30
CA ASN A 484 -5.01 7.25 -1.05
C ASN A 484 -3.60 7.41 -0.45
N PHE A 485 -2.56 7.57 -1.29
CA PHE A 485 -1.19 7.84 -0.84
C PHE A 485 -1.08 9.16 -0.06
N MET A 486 -1.61 10.27 -0.60
CA MET A 486 -1.65 11.56 0.10
C MET A 486 -2.52 11.49 1.35
N ARG A 487 -3.69 10.85 1.24
CA ARG A 487 -4.63 10.69 2.36
C ARG A 487 -4.02 9.87 3.50
N ASN A 488 -3.11 8.93 3.23
CA ASN A 488 -2.33 8.24 4.26
C ASN A 488 -1.06 8.99 4.73
N GLY A 489 -0.93 10.27 4.40
CA GLY A 489 0.14 11.16 4.86
C GLY A 489 1.36 11.26 3.94
N GLY A 490 1.30 10.65 2.76
CA GLY A 490 2.33 10.72 1.73
C GLY A 490 2.69 12.15 1.33
N ASP A 491 3.94 12.36 0.88
CA ASP A 491 4.48 13.69 0.52
C ASP A 491 4.36 14.76 1.66
N GLY A 492 4.23 14.33 2.91
CA GLY A 492 4.14 15.21 4.08
C GLY A 492 2.73 15.71 4.41
N TYR A 493 1.69 15.20 3.73
CA TYR A 493 0.28 15.53 3.97
C TYR A 493 -0.28 14.87 5.25
N ALA A 494 0.50 14.85 6.34
CA ALA A 494 0.20 14.12 7.56
C ALA A 494 -1.18 14.49 8.17
N LEU A 495 -1.62 15.74 8.00
CA LEU A 495 -2.94 16.22 8.43
C LEU A 495 -4.10 15.45 7.76
N PHE A 496 -3.91 14.92 6.55
CA PHE A 496 -4.92 14.07 5.92
C PHE A 496 -5.04 12.70 6.62
N LYS A 497 -3.99 12.19 7.27
CA LYS A 497 -4.06 10.97 8.12
C LYS A 497 -4.51 11.27 9.55
N THR A 498 -4.14 12.42 10.13
CA THR A 498 -4.39 12.71 11.56
C THR A 498 -5.65 13.53 11.86
N ASN A 499 -6.09 14.40 10.94
CA ASN A 499 -7.18 15.37 11.19
C ASN A 499 -8.41 15.13 10.31
N ALA A 500 -8.35 14.19 9.36
CA ALA A 500 -9.48 13.85 8.51
C ALA A 500 -10.63 13.22 9.31
N GLN A 501 -11.85 13.58 8.92
CA GLN A 501 -13.11 13.05 9.42
C GLN A 501 -13.84 12.33 8.29
N ASN A 502 -14.67 11.33 8.60
CA ASN A 502 -15.53 10.63 7.64
C ASN A 502 -14.78 10.25 6.36
N ALA A 503 -13.65 9.57 6.53
CA ALA A 503 -12.72 9.25 5.45
C ALA A 503 -13.01 7.87 4.84
N TYR A 504 -12.86 7.80 3.53
CA TYR A 504 -13.10 6.66 2.67
C TYR A 504 -11.91 6.56 1.71
N ASP A 505 -11.07 5.54 1.89
CA ASP A 505 -9.78 5.42 1.17
C ASP A 505 -9.88 4.42 -0.01
N TYR A 506 -11.07 3.87 -0.27
CA TYR A 506 -11.33 2.67 -1.09
C TYR A 506 -12.11 2.98 -2.37
N GLY A 507 -12.03 4.19 -2.92
CA GLY A 507 -12.67 4.51 -4.20
C GLY A 507 -12.02 3.80 -5.40
N PRO A 508 -12.60 3.94 -6.61
CA PRO A 508 -12.05 3.35 -7.82
C PRO A 508 -10.61 3.81 -8.09
N GLY A 509 -9.85 3.01 -8.84
CA GLY A 509 -8.52 3.35 -9.30
C GLY A 509 -8.50 4.68 -10.07
N LEU A 510 -7.57 5.56 -9.72
CA LEU A 510 -7.50 6.94 -10.23
C LEU A 510 -7.26 6.98 -11.75
N GLU A 511 -6.57 5.97 -12.29
CA GLU A 511 -6.39 5.78 -13.73
C GLU A 511 -7.72 5.50 -14.46
N GLN A 512 -8.63 4.71 -13.87
CA GLN A 512 -9.95 4.50 -14.44
C GLN A 512 -10.82 5.77 -14.34
N VAL A 513 -10.74 6.50 -13.23
CA VAL A 513 -11.43 7.78 -13.04
C VAL A 513 -11.03 8.81 -14.11
N VAL A 514 -9.75 8.88 -14.45
CA VAL A 514 -9.24 9.77 -15.51
C VAL A 514 -9.61 9.27 -16.90
N ALA A 515 -9.57 7.95 -17.16
CA ALA A 515 -9.98 7.38 -18.44
C ALA A 515 -11.48 7.58 -18.71
N ASP A 516 -12.34 7.39 -17.72
CA ASP A 516 -13.79 7.62 -17.81
C ASP A 516 -14.10 9.10 -18.05
N TYR A 517 -13.45 10.01 -17.31
CA TYR A 517 -13.59 11.45 -17.50
C TYR A 517 -13.17 11.90 -18.91
N LEU A 518 -12.01 11.45 -19.38
CA LEU A 518 -11.51 11.74 -20.74
C LEU A 518 -12.47 11.21 -21.83
N ALA A 519 -13.11 10.07 -21.60
CA ALA A 519 -14.11 9.50 -22.51
C ALA A 519 -15.45 10.26 -22.49
N GLU A 520 -15.85 10.86 -21.37
CA GLU A 520 -17.06 11.69 -21.27
C GLU A 520 -16.87 13.09 -21.89
N VAL A 521 -15.69 13.72 -21.73
CA VAL A 521 -15.43 15.09 -22.20
C VAL A 521 -14.79 15.17 -23.60
N GLY A 522 -14.47 14.05 -24.22
CA GLY A 522 -13.63 13.98 -25.43
C GLY A 522 -14.18 14.72 -26.68
N PRO A 523 -13.31 15.35 -27.50
CA PRO A 523 -11.86 15.44 -27.34
C PRO A 523 -11.46 16.47 -26.27
N TYR A 524 -10.48 16.12 -25.45
CA TYR A 524 -10.02 16.96 -24.34
C TYR A 524 -9.28 18.21 -24.84
N GLU A 525 -9.49 19.35 -24.17
CA GLU A 525 -8.76 20.60 -24.40
C GLU A 525 -7.89 20.92 -23.17
N PRO A 526 -6.56 20.68 -23.22
CA PRO A 526 -5.64 21.02 -22.15
C PRO A 526 -5.65 22.52 -21.83
N LYS A 527 -5.63 22.86 -20.53
CA LYS A 527 -5.87 24.22 -20.05
C LYS A 527 -5.15 24.53 -18.73
N ILE A 528 -4.69 25.77 -18.62
CA ILE A 528 -4.27 26.44 -17.38
C ILE A 528 -5.29 27.55 -17.11
N GLU A 529 -5.85 27.59 -15.90
CA GLU A 529 -6.99 28.45 -15.53
C GLU A 529 -6.65 29.46 -14.42
N GLY A 530 -5.44 29.43 -13.87
CA GLY A 530 -5.03 30.32 -12.77
C GLY A 530 -5.50 29.82 -11.39
N ARG A 531 -5.66 28.50 -11.25
CA ARG A 531 -5.92 27.81 -10.00
C ARG A 531 -4.75 27.92 -9.03
N VAL A 532 -3.51 27.98 -9.53
CA VAL A 532 -2.31 28.13 -8.69
C VAL A 532 -1.45 29.29 -9.18
N THR A 533 -1.53 30.43 -8.49
CA THR A 533 -0.83 31.66 -8.86
C THR A 533 0.42 31.88 -8.00
N LYS A 534 1.61 31.82 -8.61
CA LYS A 534 2.83 32.37 -8.00
C LYS A 534 2.74 33.89 -8.00
N VAL A 535 2.84 34.51 -6.83
CA VAL A 535 2.99 35.96 -6.67
C VAL A 535 4.45 36.31 -6.41
N GLU A 536 4.90 37.46 -6.93
CA GLU A 536 6.18 38.05 -6.56
C GLU A 536 5.99 38.98 -5.37
N ALA A 537 7.03 39.13 -4.53
CA ALA A 537 7.01 40.08 -3.44
C ALA A 537 6.79 41.50 -3.99
N ALA A 538 5.76 42.19 -3.50
CA ALA A 538 5.49 43.57 -3.89
C ALA A 538 6.66 44.46 -3.46
N MET A 539 7.47 44.91 -4.42
CA MET A 539 8.49 45.93 -4.15
C MET A 539 7.79 47.20 -3.69
N ASP A 540 8.17 47.70 -2.52
CA ASP A 540 7.61 48.93 -1.96
C ASP A 540 8.05 50.13 -2.81
N GLU A 541 7.12 50.72 -3.58
CA GLU A 541 7.36 51.90 -4.42
C GLU A 541 7.51 53.20 -3.58
N THR A 542 8.45 53.21 -2.62
CA THR A 542 8.78 54.38 -1.79
C THR A 542 10.24 54.84 -1.88
N GLU A 543 11.18 54.04 -2.41
CA GLU A 543 12.59 54.47 -2.55
C GLU A 543 12.94 55.09 -3.92
N ASP A 544 12.28 54.72 -5.03
CA ASP A 544 12.68 55.20 -6.37
C ASP A 544 12.12 56.60 -6.73
N LYS A 545 12.51 57.59 -5.92
CA LYS A 545 12.29 59.02 -6.19
C LYS A 545 13.42 59.94 -5.74
N ALA A 546 14.61 59.38 -5.54
CA ALA A 546 15.78 60.08 -4.99
C ALA A 546 16.96 60.25 -5.97
N MET A 547 16.83 59.89 -7.26
CA MET A 547 17.91 60.02 -8.27
C MET A 547 17.47 60.68 -9.59
N ALA A 548 16.82 61.84 -9.53
CA ALA A 548 16.38 62.56 -10.75
C ALA A 548 16.30 64.10 -10.67
N ASP A 549 17.29 64.78 -10.08
CA ASP A 549 17.68 66.13 -10.54
C ASP A 549 19.07 66.56 -10.02
N GLU A 550 20.02 66.84 -10.92
CA GLU A 550 21.29 67.52 -10.62
C GLU A 550 21.44 68.75 -11.55
N PRO A 551 21.48 69.96 -10.99
CA PRO A 551 22.00 71.14 -11.68
C PRO A 551 23.25 71.69 -10.98
N ALA A 552 24.37 71.75 -11.72
CA ALA A 552 25.61 72.39 -11.29
C ALA A 552 25.89 73.66 -12.14
N PRO A 553 26.80 74.58 -11.71
CA PRO A 553 27.02 75.07 -10.35
C PRO A 553 27.11 76.62 -10.28
N ALA A 554 27.01 77.24 -9.08
CA ALA A 554 27.28 78.68 -8.93
C ALA A 554 27.78 79.11 -7.52
N GLU A 555 29.00 79.69 -7.52
CA GLU A 555 29.63 80.75 -6.68
C GLU A 555 29.38 80.95 -5.15
N GLU A 556 30.34 81.67 -4.55
CA GLU A 556 30.59 81.91 -3.12
C GLU A 556 29.58 82.86 -2.43
N ALA A 557 29.37 82.70 -1.10
CA ALA A 557 29.63 83.78 -0.13
C ALA A 557 29.51 83.40 1.37
N ALA A 558 30.44 83.96 2.14
CA ALA A 558 30.62 84.07 3.60
C ALA A 558 29.40 84.05 4.59
N ALA A 559 29.55 83.20 5.63
CA ALA A 559 29.53 83.48 7.08
C ALA A 559 28.54 84.47 7.76
N ALA A 560 27.91 84.01 8.87
CA ALA A 560 28.01 84.62 10.22
C ALA A 560 27.34 83.75 11.32
N GLU A 561 27.77 83.91 12.58
CA GLU A 561 27.12 83.37 13.81
C GLU A 561 26.12 84.39 14.40
N GLU A 562 25.08 83.94 15.13
CA GLU A 562 24.91 84.23 16.58
C GLU A 562 23.64 83.65 17.23
N ALA A 563 23.77 83.31 18.52
CA ALA A 563 22.77 83.31 19.61
C ALA A 563 21.49 82.42 19.58
N ALA A 564 21.01 82.06 20.78
CA ALA A 564 19.82 81.23 21.02
C ALA A 564 18.96 81.76 22.19
N ILE A 565 17.63 81.57 22.16
CA ILE A 565 16.68 82.04 23.21
C ILE A 565 15.53 81.02 23.50
N THR A 566 15.54 80.50 24.73
CA THR A 566 14.48 79.99 25.66
C THR A 566 13.15 79.31 25.23
N THR A 567 12.71 78.40 26.11
CA THR A 567 11.41 77.68 26.20
C THR A 567 10.22 78.53 26.72
N PRO A 568 9.00 77.96 26.83
CA PRO A 568 8.42 77.75 28.18
C PRO A 568 7.60 76.44 28.36
N GLU A 569 6.87 76.32 29.49
CA GLU A 569 6.38 75.05 30.09
C GLU A 569 4.85 75.03 30.44
N LEU A 570 4.41 74.06 31.26
CA LEU A 570 3.03 73.70 31.64
C LEU A 570 2.37 74.56 32.76
N PRO A 571 1.04 74.41 33.02
CA PRO A 571 0.36 74.86 34.25
C PRO A 571 -0.38 73.75 35.07
N ALA A 572 -0.78 74.06 36.32
CA ALA A 572 -1.57 73.24 37.27
C ALA A 572 -2.45 74.15 38.19
N MET A 573 -3.16 73.83 39.30
CA MET A 573 -3.36 72.73 40.29
C MET A 573 -4.75 72.99 41.00
N SER A 574 -5.29 72.29 42.03
CA SER A 574 -5.34 70.88 42.51
C SER A 574 -6.09 70.83 43.89
N SER A 575 -6.95 69.83 44.18
CA SER A 575 -7.66 69.67 45.49
C SER A 575 -8.29 68.26 45.67
N THR A 576 -7.77 67.30 46.46
CA THR A 576 -7.74 67.12 47.95
C THR A 576 -8.98 66.52 48.64
N LEU A 577 -8.85 65.31 49.23
CA LEU A 577 -9.16 65.00 50.66
C LEU A 577 -8.71 63.57 51.07
N THR A 578 -8.88 63.20 52.36
CA THR A 578 -8.13 62.12 53.06
C THR A 578 -9.01 61.17 53.90
N THR A 579 -8.56 59.92 54.18
CA THR A 579 -8.28 59.36 55.55
C THR A 579 -7.97 57.85 55.58
N GLU A 580 -6.86 57.48 56.23
CA GLU A 580 -6.53 56.23 56.97
C GLU A 580 -6.79 54.82 56.37
N ALA A 581 -6.26 53.78 57.05
CA ALA A 581 -6.12 52.41 56.55
C ALA A 581 -6.40 51.36 57.64
N PRO A 582 -6.62 50.08 57.27
CA PRO A 582 -6.35 48.93 58.11
C PRO A 582 -5.08 48.18 57.67
N MET A 583 -4.46 47.49 58.62
CA MET A 583 -3.23 46.71 58.45
C MET A 583 -3.56 45.22 58.58
N LEU A 584 -3.10 44.40 57.63
CA LEU A 584 -3.22 42.93 57.65
C LEU A 584 -1.84 42.31 57.36
N PRO A 585 -1.58 41.05 57.79
CA PRO A 585 -0.22 40.57 58.04
C PRO A 585 0.56 40.24 56.77
N ALA A 586 1.88 40.22 56.90
CA ALA A 586 2.77 39.62 55.91
C ALA A 586 2.53 38.11 55.83
N ASP A 587 2.57 37.56 54.63
CA ASP A 587 2.39 36.14 54.35
C ASP A 587 3.71 35.54 53.86
N GLU A 588 4.37 34.76 54.71
CA GLU A 588 5.67 34.13 54.43
C GLU A 588 5.60 33.02 53.35
N THR A 589 4.40 32.70 52.83
CA THR A 589 4.24 31.65 51.80
C THR A 589 4.62 32.09 50.39
N ALA A 590 4.63 33.40 50.09
CA ALA A 590 4.88 33.90 48.75
C ALA A 590 6.34 33.71 48.28
N ASP A 591 7.32 34.15 49.08
CA ASP A 591 8.75 33.95 48.77
C ASP A 591 9.12 32.47 48.72
N ALA A 592 8.51 31.65 49.60
CA ALA A 592 8.71 30.21 49.63
C ALA A 592 8.17 29.51 48.36
N ALA A 593 7.09 30.03 47.76
CA ALA A 593 6.56 29.52 46.49
C ALA A 593 7.48 29.90 45.32
N MET A 594 7.90 31.16 45.22
CA MET A 594 8.78 31.62 44.13
C MET A 594 10.15 30.96 44.14
N ALA A 595 10.74 30.76 45.32
CA ALA A 595 12.00 30.02 45.45
C ALA A 595 11.87 28.57 44.92
N LYS A 596 10.74 27.92 45.20
CA LYS A 596 10.50 26.52 44.80
C LYS A 596 10.16 26.36 43.32
N GLU A 597 9.50 27.34 42.72
CA GLU A 597 9.29 27.39 41.26
C GLU A 597 10.63 27.60 40.52
N ALA A 598 11.53 28.42 41.07
CA ALA A 598 12.88 28.60 40.53
C ALA A 598 13.74 27.32 40.65
N GLU A 599 13.68 26.60 41.78
CA GLU A 599 14.33 25.28 41.91
C GLU A 599 13.77 24.24 40.94
N MET A 600 12.45 24.22 40.71
CA MET A 600 11.83 23.32 39.72
C MET A 600 12.30 23.62 38.30
N LYS A 601 12.31 24.89 37.86
CA LYS A 601 12.79 25.25 36.51
C LYS A 601 14.27 24.94 36.33
N ALA A 602 15.11 25.20 37.33
CA ALA A 602 16.52 24.85 37.27
C ALA A 602 16.75 23.32 37.19
N ALA A 603 15.91 22.51 37.83
CA ALA A 603 15.95 21.05 37.72
C ALA A 603 15.43 20.54 36.36
N GLU A 604 14.42 21.19 35.79
CA GLU A 604 13.85 20.87 34.48
C GLU A 604 14.83 21.23 33.34
N GLU A 605 15.43 22.41 33.37
CA GLU A 605 16.50 22.82 32.44
C GLU A 605 17.73 21.89 32.54
N ALA A 606 18.13 21.49 33.75
CA ALA A 606 19.22 20.53 33.94
C ALA A 606 18.90 19.14 33.36
N LYS A 607 17.66 18.66 33.54
CA LYS A 607 17.19 17.39 32.96
C LYS A 607 17.14 17.44 31.43
N MET A 608 16.64 18.54 30.85
CA MET A 608 16.64 18.73 29.39
C MET A 608 18.07 18.78 28.82
N ALA A 609 19.03 19.37 29.55
CA ALA A 609 20.44 19.37 29.15
C ALA A 609 21.08 17.96 29.22
N GLU A 610 20.72 17.14 30.21
CA GLU A 610 21.16 15.74 30.31
C GLU A 610 20.54 14.87 29.19
N GLU A 611 19.26 15.02 28.90
CA GLU A 611 18.57 14.32 27.80
C GLU A 611 19.11 14.72 26.42
N ALA A 612 19.42 16.01 26.21
CA ALA A 612 20.06 16.48 24.98
C ALA A 612 21.51 15.94 24.83
N ALA A 613 22.26 15.84 25.93
CA ALA A 613 23.61 15.26 25.93
C ALA A 613 23.58 13.75 25.65
N ALA A 614 22.61 13.02 26.22
CA ALA A 614 22.40 11.60 25.95
C ALA A 614 22.03 11.35 24.48
N LYS A 615 21.07 12.11 23.94
CA LYS A 615 20.65 11.99 22.54
C LYS A 615 21.79 12.27 21.56
N LYS A 616 22.61 13.30 21.81
CA LYS A 616 23.81 13.56 20.99
C LYS A 616 24.84 12.42 21.07
N ALA A 617 25.02 11.79 22.23
CA ALA A 617 25.92 10.64 22.37
C ALA A 617 25.40 9.40 21.61
N GLU A 618 24.08 9.25 21.49
CA GLU A 618 23.44 8.22 20.66
C GLU A 618 23.58 8.50 19.16
N GLU A 619 23.36 9.76 18.73
CA GLU A 619 23.63 10.20 17.35
C GLU A 619 25.11 9.97 16.96
N GLU A 620 26.06 10.30 17.83
CA GLU A 620 27.49 10.02 17.64
C GLU A 620 27.86 8.52 17.69
N LYS A 621 27.00 7.65 18.21
CA LYS A 621 27.14 6.18 18.15
C LYS A 621 26.58 5.64 16.84
N MET A 622 25.35 6.04 16.47
CA MET A 622 24.71 5.64 15.22
C MET A 622 25.54 6.03 14.00
N ALA A 623 26.15 7.23 13.99
CA ALA A 623 27.05 7.67 12.92
C ALA A 623 28.26 6.72 12.73
N LYS A 624 28.85 6.22 13.84
CA LYS A 624 30.01 5.29 13.79
C LYS A 624 29.60 3.88 13.40
N GLU A 625 28.38 3.45 13.77
CA GLU A 625 27.82 2.16 13.35
C GLU A 625 27.46 2.18 11.85
N ALA A 626 26.98 3.31 11.32
CA ALA A 626 26.79 3.50 9.88
C ALA A 626 28.12 3.54 9.11
N GLU A 627 29.14 4.25 9.64
CA GLU A 627 30.48 4.30 9.03
C GLU A 627 31.14 2.91 8.98
N MET A 628 30.97 2.07 10.02
CA MET A 628 31.43 0.68 10.01
C MET A 628 30.65 -0.19 9.00
N LYS A 629 29.33 -0.07 8.91
CA LYS A 629 28.53 -0.81 7.90
C LYS A 629 28.95 -0.46 6.48
N ALA A 630 29.09 0.82 6.17
CA ALA A 630 29.54 1.27 4.84
C ALA A 630 30.95 0.74 4.48
N ALA A 631 31.85 0.62 5.46
CA ALA A 631 33.16 0.01 5.26
C ALA A 631 33.10 -1.52 5.04
N GLU A 632 32.16 -2.22 5.69
CA GLU A 632 31.94 -3.65 5.51
C GLU A 632 31.27 -3.96 4.15
N GLU A 633 30.27 -3.16 3.75
CA GLU A 633 29.64 -3.21 2.42
C GLU A 633 30.62 -2.96 1.29
N ALA A 634 31.47 -1.92 1.40
CA ALA A 634 32.52 -1.64 0.43
C ALA A 634 33.52 -2.81 0.28
N LYS A 635 33.88 -3.47 1.40
CA LYS A 635 34.75 -4.64 1.40
C LYS A 635 34.08 -5.87 0.78
N MET A 636 32.79 -6.09 1.04
CA MET A 636 32.03 -7.16 0.38
C MET A 636 31.92 -6.94 -1.13
N ALA A 637 31.74 -5.68 -1.58
CA ALA A 637 31.74 -5.33 -2.99
C ALA A 637 33.10 -5.59 -3.67
N GLU A 638 34.21 -5.28 -3.00
CA GLU A 638 35.57 -5.58 -3.50
C GLU A 638 35.81 -7.10 -3.60
N GLU A 639 35.40 -7.89 -2.60
CA GLU A 639 35.49 -9.35 -2.63
C GLU A 639 34.59 -9.99 -3.71
N ALA A 640 33.41 -9.43 -3.96
CA ALA A 640 32.51 -9.87 -5.04
C ALA A 640 33.10 -9.55 -6.43
N ALA A 641 33.65 -8.35 -6.62
CA ALA A 641 34.33 -7.96 -7.86
C ALA A 641 35.57 -8.84 -8.14
N ALA A 642 36.33 -9.19 -7.10
CA ALA A 642 37.47 -10.08 -7.21
C ALA A 642 37.06 -11.50 -7.66
N LYS A 643 35.99 -12.07 -7.08
CA LYS A 643 35.44 -13.37 -7.51
C LYS A 643 34.99 -13.36 -8.96
N LYS A 644 34.22 -12.35 -9.38
CA LYS A 644 33.77 -12.22 -10.77
C LYS A 644 34.94 -12.14 -11.76
N ALA A 645 36.01 -11.42 -11.40
CA ALA A 645 37.23 -11.35 -12.21
C ALA A 645 37.99 -12.70 -12.29
N GLU A 646 37.93 -13.53 -11.24
CA GLU A 646 38.47 -14.89 -11.26
C GLU A 646 37.61 -15.84 -12.12
N GLU A 647 36.27 -15.74 -12.04
CA GLU A 647 35.34 -16.51 -12.87
C GLU A 647 35.47 -16.16 -14.37
N GLU A 648 35.53 -14.87 -14.73
CA GLU A 648 35.79 -14.44 -16.11
C GLU A 648 37.16 -14.91 -16.63
N LYS A 649 38.16 -15.03 -15.75
CA LYS A 649 39.48 -15.59 -16.09
C LYS A 649 39.42 -17.09 -16.29
N MET A 650 38.71 -17.83 -15.43
CA MET A 650 38.51 -19.28 -15.60
C MET A 650 37.71 -19.61 -16.87
N ALA A 651 36.71 -18.80 -17.23
CA ALA A 651 35.98 -18.93 -18.49
C ALA A 651 36.92 -18.80 -19.71
N LYS A 652 37.75 -17.75 -19.75
CA LYS A 652 38.74 -17.54 -20.84
C LYS A 652 39.83 -18.62 -20.87
N GLU A 653 40.24 -19.14 -19.71
CA GLU A 653 41.16 -20.30 -19.65
C GLU A 653 40.51 -21.63 -20.08
N ALA A 654 39.18 -21.77 -19.98
CA ALA A 654 38.45 -22.91 -20.51
C ALA A 654 38.22 -22.78 -22.03
N GLU A 655 37.92 -21.58 -22.51
CA GLU A 655 37.75 -21.24 -23.93
C GLU A 655 39.03 -21.50 -24.73
N MET A 656 40.19 -20.98 -24.28
CA MET A 656 41.49 -21.29 -24.90
C MET A 656 41.82 -22.79 -24.91
N LYS A 657 41.44 -23.54 -23.85
CA LYS A 657 41.64 -25.00 -23.81
C LYS A 657 40.72 -25.74 -24.78
N ALA A 658 39.52 -25.22 -25.04
CA ALA A 658 38.62 -25.76 -26.07
C ALA A 658 39.22 -25.55 -27.47
N GLU A 659 39.75 -24.36 -27.78
CA GLU A 659 40.47 -24.11 -29.05
C GLU A 659 41.72 -24.97 -29.19
N GLU A 660 42.58 -25.06 -28.17
CA GLU A 660 43.81 -25.85 -28.20
C GLU A 660 43.51 -27.36 -28.39
N THR A 661 42.43 -27.86 -27.78
CA THR A 661 41.95 -29.23 -27.97
C THR A 661 41.39 -29.46 -29.39
N ALA A 662 40.72 -28.46 -29.97
CA ALA A 662 40.22 -28.53 -31.35
C ALA A 662 41.36 -28.51 -32.39
N MET A 663 42.41 -27.71 -32.17
CA MET A 663 43.56 -27.64 -33.08
C MET A 663 44.44 -28.90 -33.08
N ALA A 664 44.33 -29.78 -32.07
CA ALA A 664 45.11 -31.01 -31.94
C ALA A 664 44.53 -32.22 -32.73
N ALA A 665 43.39 -32.07 -33.42
CA ALA A 665 42.55 -33.19 -33.87
C ALA A 665 42.50 -33.46 -35.40
N GLU A 666 43.42 -32.91 -36.20
CA GLU A 666 43.66 -33.29 -37.61
C GLU A 666 45.13 -33.72 -37.76
N LYS A 667 45.55 -34.73 -38.55
CA LYS A 667 44.98 -35.62 -39.59
C LYS A 667 45.96 -36.84 -39.69
N PRO A 668 45.91 -37.80 -40.65
CA PRO A 668 44.92 -38.08 -41.71
C PRO A 668 44.46 -39.57 -41.82
N ALA A 669 43.28 -39.82 -42.41
CA ALA A 669 43.05 -40.96 -43.33
C ALA A 669 41.68 -40.89 -44.06
N GLY A 670 41.68 -40.39 -45.30
CA GLY A 670 40.76 -40.80 -46.39
C GLY A 670 39.25 -40.54 -46.29
N GLY A 671 38.70 -39.81 -47.27
CA GLY A 671 37.26 -39.83 -47.59
C GLY A 671 36.64 -38.44 -47.77
N GLU A 672 36.41 -38.04 -49.02
CA GLU A 672 35.46 -36.96 -49.32
C GLU A 672 34.04 -37.52 -49.23
N MET A 673 33.15 -36.87 -48.47
CA MET A 673 31.71 -36.92 -48.69
C MET A 673 31.13 -35.53 -48.49
N ALA A 674 30.30 -35.09 -49.43
CA ALA A 674 29.45 -33.92 -49.22
C ALA A 674 28.33 -34.28 -48.23
N MET A 675 27.90 -33.33 -47.40
CA MET A 675 26.71 -33.49 -46.57
C MET A 675 25.51 -32.86 -47.28
N GLU A 676 24.52 -33.69 -47.60
CA GLU A 676 23.28 -33.29 -48.28
C GLU A 676 22.26 -32.69 -47.30
N GLU A 677 21.20 -32.10 -47.88
CA GLU A 677 20.06 -31.56 -47.14
C GLU A 677 19.30 -32.68 -46.42
N GLN A 678 19.11 -32.57 -45.11
CA GLN A 678 18.42 -33.60 -44.34
C GLN A 678 16.90 -33.42 -44.42
N MET A 679 16.15 -34.53 -44.46
CA MET A 679 14.69 -34.53 -44.35
C MET A 679 14.24 -35.17 -43.04
N HIS A 680 13.20 -34.60 -42.42
CA HIS A 680 12.59 -35.08 -41.18
C HIS A 680 11.09 -35.31 -41.37
N THR A 681 10.58 -36.48 -40.98
CA THR A 681 9.14 -36.76 -41.01
C THR A 681 8.47 -36.17 -39.77
N ILE A 682 7.55 -35.23 -39.97
CA ILE A 682 6.86 -34.50 -38.89
C ILE A 682 6.07 -35.49 -38.01
N ALA A 683 6.36 -35.47 -36.71
CA ALA A 683 5.72 -36.28 -35.69
C ALA A 683 4.75 -35.44 -34.83
N ARG A 684 3.86 -36.12 -34.09
CA ARG A 684 2.93 -35.44 -33.17
C ARG A 684 3.72 -34.79 -32.02
N GLY A 685 3.64 -33.47 -31.92
CA GLY A 685 4.35 -32.68 -30.90
C GLY A 685 5.63 -31.99 -31.38
N ASP A 686 6.00 -32.17 -32.65
CA ASP A 686 7.00 -31.33 -33.31
C ASP A 686 6.48 -29.90 -33.51
N SER A 687 7.38 -28.93 -33.38
CA SER A 687 7.20 -27.54 -33.78
C SER A 687 8.53 -27.04 -34.38
N TYR A 688 8.54 -25.96 -35.16
CA TYR A 688 9.80 -25.44 -35.71
C TYR A 688 10.82 -25.11 -34.62
N TRP A 689 10.38 -24.61 -33.46
CA TRP A 689 11.21 -24.37 -32.27
C TRP A 689 11.89 -25.65 -31.74
N ARG A 690 11.10 -26.72 -31.52
CA ARG A 690 11.61 -28.01 -31.05
C ARG A 690 12.51 -28.70 -32.06
N LEU A 691 12.22 -28.55 -33.36
CA LEU A 691 13.04 -29.09 -34.43
C LEU A 691 14.35 -28.31 -34.61
N ALA A 692 14.35 -26.99 -34.41
CA ALA A 692 15.57 -26.18 -34.41
C ALA A 692 16.48 -26.56 -33.25
N ALA A 693 15.95 -26.64 -32.03
CA ALA A 693 16.68 -27.14 -30.86
C ALA A 693 17.29 -28.54 -31.10
N LYS A 694 16.53 -29.44 -31.74
CA LYS A 694 16.94 -30.82 -32.06
C LYS A 694 18.01 -30.93 -33.14
N PHE A 695 17.95 -30.10 -34.19
CA PHE A 695 18.83 -30.22 -35.37
C PHE A 695 20.00 -29.22 -35.39
N TYR A 696 19.90 -28.12 -34.63
CA TYR A 696 20.90 -27.04 -34.58
C TYR A 696 21.43 -26.77 -33.17
N GLY A 697 20.87 -27.40 -32.12
CA GLY A 697 21.19 -27.10 -30.72
C GLY A 697 20.53 -25.82 -30.19
N ASP A 698 20.14 -24.91 -31.09
CA ASP A 698 19.52 -23.62 -30.80
C ASP A 698 18.05 -23.58 -31.26
N PRO A 699 17.07 -23.35 -30.36
CA PRO A 699 15.67 -23.13 -30.73
C PRO A 699 15.45 -21.87 -31.60
N MET A 700 16.27 -20.82 -31.45
CA MET A 700 16.12 -19.56 -32.19
C MET A 700 16.40 -19.70 -33.69
N MET A 701 17.03 -20.80 -34.12
CA MET A 701 17.25 -21.13 -35.54
C MET A 701 15.97 -21.63 -36.26
N TRP A 702 14.80 -21.61 -35.60
CA TRP A 702 13.51 -21.97 -36.20
C TRP A 702 13.13 -21.22 -37.49
N PRO A 703 13.48 -19.93 -37.71
CA PRO A 703 13.17 -19.23 -38.96
C PRO A 703 13.90 -19.85 -40.16
N LYS A 704 15.06 -20.50 -39.93
CA LYS A 704 15.83 -21.21 -40.97
C LYS A 704 15.08 -22.45 -41.47
N LEU A 705 14.40 -23.18 -40.57
CA LEU A 705 13.49 -24.26 -40.94
C LEU A 705 12.27 -23.72 -41.67
N LYS A 706 11.68 -22.60 -41.21
CA LYS A 706 10.51 -22.01 -41.89
C LYS A 706 10.84 -21.49 -43.29
N ALA A 707 12.01 -20.87 -43.48
CA ALA A 707 12.49 -20.42 -44.79
C ALA A 707 12.72 -21.59 -45.77
N ALA A 708 13.17 -22.74 -45.28
CA ALA A 708 13.31 -23.96 -46.09
C ALA A 708 11.97 -24.69 -46.38
N ASN A 709 10.89 -24.33 -45.67
CA ASN A 709 9.57 -24.95 -45.77
C ASN A 709 8.46 -23.87 -45.84
N PRO A 710 8.41 -23.06 -46.91
CA PRO A 710 7.47 -21.95 -47.04
C PRO A 710 6.00 -22.41 -47.00
N ASP A 711 5.70 -23.62 -47.45
CA ASP A 711 4.34 -24.14 -47.60
C ASP A 711 3.69 -24.65 -46.29
N TYR A 712 4.45 -24.85 -45.21
CA TYR A 712 3.93 -25.36 -43.93
C TYR A 712 3.65 -24.22 -42.94
N ASN A 713 2.44 -24.21 -42.36
CA ASN A 713 2.06 -23.26 -41.31
C ASN A 713 2.91 -23.49 -40.04
N PRO A 714 3.59 -22.47 -39.45
CA PRO A 714 4.24 -22.58 -38.15
C PRO A 714 3.36 -23.18 -37.05
N ASP A 715 2.08 -22.80 -37.02
CA ASP A 715 1.14 -23.16 -35.96
C ASP A 715 0.54 -24.57 -36.16
N PHE A 716 0.70 -25.15 -37.36
CA PHE A 716 0.16 -26.45 -37.71
C PHE A 716 1.07 -27.21 -38.68
N LEU A 717 2.06 -27.90 -38.13
CA LEU A 717 2.92 -28.82 -38.88
C LEU A 717 2.17 -30.13 -39.21
N PRO A 718 1.97 -30.50 -40.49
CA PRO A 718 1.19 -31.67 -40.86
C PRO A 718 1.93 -32.98 -40.56
N ILE A 719 1.46 -33.71 -39.55
CA ILE A 719 2.03 -35.00 -39.11
C ILE A 719 2.08 -35.99 -40.28
N GLY A 720 3.26 -36.58 -40.49
CA GLY A 720 3.55 -37.53 -41.58
C GLY A 720 4.12 -36.88 -42.85
N ALA A 721 4.12 -35.55 -42.96
CA ALA A 721 4.78 -34.85 -44.07
C ALA A 721 6.31 -34.71 -43.84
N MET A 722 7.03 -34.29 -44.89
CA MET A 722 8.50 -34.30 -44.93
C MET A 722 9.05 -32.88 -44.89
N LEU A 723 9.60 -32.49 -43.74
CA LEU A 723 10.19 -31.19 -43.46
C LEU A 723 11.68 -31.17 -43.82
N LYS A 724 12.10 -30.17 -44.60
CA LYS A 724 13.48 -29.96 -45.04
C LYS A 724 14.30 -29.25 -43.97
N VAL A 725 15.45 -29.82 -43.62
CA VAL A 725 16.41 -29.32 -42.63
C VAL A 725 17.70 -28.92 -43.37
N PRO A 726 17.89 -27.62 -43.70
CA PRO A 726 19.15 -27.15 -44.30
C PRO A 726 20.31 -27.23 -43.30
N ALA A 727 21.55 -27.25 -43.80
CA ALA A 727 22.75 -27.39 -42.97
C ALA A 727 22.95 -26.24 -41.96
N ALA A 728 23.69 -26.51 -40.88
CA ALA A 728 23.99 -25.59 -39.79
C ALA A 728 25.16 -24.61 -40.10
N ASN A 729 25.20 -24.07 -41.32
CA ASN A 729 26.10 -22.98 -41.73
C ASN A 729 25.59 -21.61 -41.24
#